data_AF-A0A450RXY0-F1
#
_entry.id   AF-A0A450RXY0-F1
#
_cell.length_a   1.000
_cell.length_b   1.000
_cell.length_c   1.000
_cell.angle_alpha   90.00
_cell.angle_beta   90.00
_cell.angle_gamma   90.00
#
_symmetry.space_group_name_H-M   'P 1'
#
loop_
_entity.id
_entity.type
_entity.pdbx_description
1 polymer ?
#
loop_
_entity_poly.entity_id
_entity_poly.type
_entity_poly.pdbx_seq_one_letter_code
_entity_poly.pdbx_strand_id
1 'polypeptide(L)'
;MIYLSSLVKLAPMGLMAPFHENELDTLRRKHASEAAASAILARNMSHNIGSHVTPRTRLEDLRGRIGEFFLPKAGDPRYWGESPWRVAFDVLKELKDTLDEYEQRKAEFIAEFSTDPLISTREAWFYRDVVLPFIRNTALMDTLAANEGFHYRKADSPGITVRCFRQTPDGETVEFRPFFFPERLPAPRVESLRAREKENKGAPIIPYGLRTGGNPSVIHTWSILGIEHDVRVSLPGPVGEMALYSILENLIRNAAKHGGRRGDDNRNGPMEIRIVIREPKGGDTDNEYYALDIGENLSDPAKVVDADNERRVVDVLNGHIKDSIVDDAGQVRKQAWGLAEMGLCADLFRGQAPGDFRKGEKRLKVRPGNWEGFLDEKPENPDCLVYSLKVKRAWTAVFFGFKEVPEEERLRLRSGGFDFKRGSALFGRDAGGMPAAFRFAVLNARLVDEHGIEEIGAILNRLPFRIIVTGDVADTKEKEWLRGRGIAQAKTPLPFGNGRDHERSTGETSRWLWREWLGFLAEKTGLGDTPLALDVYFMQDKGRQPTKDWIGATETFNGEASPDGKPDKIPARVEVWERDTRDGRVKPATENRPDTKEAKRIIIDRHGDFAEKSGYRPSEKDRLIIIDKASTDFDALYNAALPDARRKPDEPGKKPDGDPWELPFELAEAGLLRVLILDERIAQNANREFDETGAAKKGFRRAVTRSENIAPRNWHIAERAGVYVAGYLDIGKPDGIESLDLAGGGWRHEQVNAPKKLGLTIRFDNPGFHISAGHWPGPDLRANDHIPRRMEDVDLVIIHQGILDRVREECGPAIRDDLLAGLEKCCWLIVESGRGIPPEVQEGKSKFLPFSLIERAFRGGRVAKLGLTRAVMAMPRNKSS
;
A
#
# COMPACT_ATOMS: atom_id res chain seq x y z
N MET A 1 -7.11 -58.32 -43.13
CA MET A 1 -7.74 -57.67 -41.95
C MET A 1 -6.75 -56.90 -41.05
N ILE A 2 -5.55 -56.54 -41.54
CA ILE A 2 -4.51 -55.80 -40.75
C ILE A 2 -4.35 -54.34 -41.23
N TYR A 3 -4.90 -53.96 -42.38
CA TYR A 3 -4.79 -52.59 -42.92
C TYR A 3 -5.87 -51.60 -42.44
N LEU A 4 -6.91 -52.07 -41.74
CA LEU A 4 -8.03 -51.24 -41.31
C LEU A 4 -7.91 -50.71 -39.86
N SER A 5 -7.02 -51.26 -39.02
CA SER A 5 -6.84 -50.75 -37.64
C SER A 5 -5.88 -49.55 -37.55
N SER A 6 -5.02 -49.35 -38.57
CA SER A 6 -4.10 -48.21 -38.66
C SER A 6 -4.82 -46.91 -39.05
N LEU A 7 -5.85 -47.00 -39.89
CA LEU A 7 -6.63 -45.85 -40.38
C LEU A 7 -7.59 -45.28 -39.32
N VAL A 8 -8.10 -46.11 -38.42
CA VAL A 8 -9.02 -45.68 -37.35
C VAL A 8 -8.29 -44.97 -36.20
N LYS A 9 -6.97 -45.15 -36.05
CA LYS A 9 -6.15 -44.39 -35.08
C LYS A 9 -5.66 -43.03 -35.59
N LEU A 10 -5.67 -42.80 -36.91
CA LEU A 10 -5.20 -41.54 -37.52
C LEU A 10 -6.31 -40.50 -37.74
N ALA A 11 -7.58 -40.92 -37.82
CA ALA A 11 -8.71 -40.02 -38.02
C ALA A 11 -8.92 -38.98 -36.88
N PRO A 12 -8.75 -39.31 -35.58
CA PRO A 12 -8.86 -38.31 -34.51
C PRO A 12 -7.71 -37.29 -34.53
N MET A 13 -6.51 -37.70 -34.97
CA MET A 13 -5.34 -36.83 -35.05
C MET A 13 -5.45 -35.80 -36.17
N GLY A 14 -6.02 -36.15 -37.32
CA GLY A 14 -6.24 -35.21 -38.43
C GLY A 14 -7.36 -34.19 -38.18
N LEU A 15 -8.39 -34.55 -37.39
CA LEU A 15 -9.50 -33.66 -37.02
C LEU A 15 -9.18 -32.76 -35.82
N MET A 16 -8.29 -33.19 -34.91
CA MET A 16 -7.82 -32.36 -33.78
C MET A 16 -6.58 -31.52 -34.10
N ALA A 17 -5.84 -31.82 -35.18
CA ALA A 17 -4.68 -31.02 -35.59
C ALA A 17 -5.00 -29.52 -35.80
N PRO A 18 -6.09 -29.10 -36.47
CA PRO A 18 -6.41 -27.68 -36.63
C PRO A 18 -6.81 -27.00 -35.31
N PHE A 19 -7.40 -27.75 -34.38
CA PHE A 19 -7.75 -27.24 -33.04
C PHE A 19 -6.50 -27.04 -32.19
N HIS A 20 -5.59 -28.03 -32.17
CA HIS A 20 -4.31 -27.93 -31.48
C HIS A 20 -3.39 -26.88 -32.11
N GLU A 21 -3.39 -26.70 -33.43
CA GLU A 21 -2.65 -25.63 -34.11
C GLU A 21 -3.17 -24.24 -33.69
N ASN A 22 -4.49 -24.05 -33.63
CA ASN A 22 -5.08 -22.80 -33.16
C ASN A 22 -4.78 -22.52 -31.68
N GLU A 23 -4.83 -23.52 -30.80
CA GLU A 23 -4.45 -23.38 -29.39
C GLU A 23 -2.97 -23.05 -29.23
N LEU A 24 -2.09 -23.77 -29.96
CA LEU A 24 -0.65 -23.54 -29.95
C LEU A 24 -0.30 -22.15 -30.50
N ASP A 25 -0.95 -21.68 -31.56
CA ASP A 25 -0.73 -20.35 -32.11
C ASP A 25 -1.25 -19.25 -31.17
N THR A 26 -2.36 -19.49 -30.47
CA THR A 26 -2.85 -18.58 -29.42
C THR A 26 -1.87 -18.48 -28.26
N LEU A 27 -1.36 -19.62 -27.77
CA LEU A 27 -0.33 -19.68 -26.72
C LEU A 27 0.98 -19.00 -27.17
N ARG A 28 1.44 -19.27 -28.40
CA ARG A 28 2.64 -18.63 -28.98
C ARG A 28 2.48 -17.12 -29.05
N ARG A 29 1.33 -16.62 -29.53
CA ARG A 29 1.06 -15.18 -29.61
C ARG A 29 0.98 -14.54 -28.25
N LYS A 30 0.43 -15.23 -27.25
CA LYS A 30 0.41 -14.77 -25.87
C LYS A 30 1.82 -14.62 -25.31
N HIS A 31 2.65 -15.66 -25.39
CA HIS A 31 4.04 -15.60 -24.92
C HIS A 31 4.89 -14.59 -25.70
N ALA A 32 4.69 -14.46 -27.02
CA ALA A 32 5.35 -13.43 -27.81
C ALA A 32 4.94 -12.02 -27.36
N SER A 33 3.65 -11.80 -27.03
CA SER A 33 3.16 -10.52 -26.54
C SER A 33 3.70 -10.19 -25.14
N GLU A 34 3.75 -11.16 -24.23
CA GLU A 34 4.34 -11.03 -22.89
C GLU A 34 5.82 -10.66 -23.00
N ALA A 35 6.61 -11.42 -23.77
CA ALA A 35 8.02 -11.16 -23.99
C ALA A 35 8.26 -9.80 -24.66
N ALA A 36 7.45 -9.43 -25.66
CA ALA A 36 7.53 -8.14 -26.33
C ALA A 36 7.24 -6.98 -25.38
N ALA A 37 6.22 -7.12 -24.54
CA ALA A 37 5.87 -6.11 -23.57
C ALA A 37 6.99 -5.92 -22.54
N SER A 38 7.56 -7.00 -22.00
CA SER A 38 8.72 -6.93 -21.10
C SER A 38 9.93 -6.26 -21.75
N ALA A 39 10.23 -6.57 -23.01
CA ALA A 39 11.31 -5.95 -23.76
C ALA A 39 11.09 -4.44 -23.97
N ILE A 40 9.85 -4.04 -24.26
CA ILE A 40 9.45 -2.63 -24.39
C ILE A 40 9.65 -1.88 -23.06
N LEU A 41 9.13 -2.42 -21.96
CA LEU A 41 9.27 -1.84 -20.63
C LEU A 41 10.74 -1.72 -20.21
N ALA A 42 11.53 -2.79 -20.39
CA ALA A 42 12.94 -2.81 -20.04
C ALA A 42 13.77 -1.77 -20.81
N ARG A 43 13.54 -1.62 -22.13
CA ARG A 43 14.22 -0.56 -22.90
C ARG A 43 13.79 0.82 -22.43
N ASN A 44 12.50 1.06 -22.19
CA ASN A 44 12.04 2.38 -21.78
C ASN A 44 12.57 2.74 -20.38
N MET A 45 12.69 1.77 -19.46
CA MET A 45 13.42 1.97 -18.21
C MET A 45 14.89 2.34 -18.47
N SER A 46 15.61 1.58 -19.30
CA SER A 46 17.01 1.89 -19.64
C SER A 46 17.18 3.26 -20.32
N HIS A 47 16.21 3.66 -21.13
CA HIS A 47 16.21 4.95 -21.82
C HIS A 47 15.85 6.09 -20.88
N ASN A 48 14.67 6.07 -20.26
CA ASN A 48 14.18 7.16 -19.41
C ASN A 48 15.01 7.28 -18.13
N ILE A 49 15.26 6.17 -17.42
CA ILE A 49 16.01 6.19 -16.17
C ILE A 49 17.50 6.14 -16.46
N GLY A 50 17.95 5.08 -17.14
CA GLY A 50 19.38 4.82 -17.33
C GLY A 50 20.13 5.89 -18.15
N SER A 51 19.45 6.59 -19.08
CA SER A 51 20.11 7.60 -19.94
C SER A 51 19.83 9.05 -19.52
N HIS A 52 18.68 9.34 -18.89
CA HIS A 52 18.33 10.72 -18.49
C HIS A 52 18.50 10.98 -17.00
N VAL A 53 18.12 10.03 -16.14
CA VAL A 53 18.09 10.21 -14.68
C VAL A 53 19.41 9.80 -14.06
N THR A 54 19.79 8.51 -14.13
CA THR A 54 20.96 7.93 -13.46
C THR A 54 22.28 8.70 -13.71
N PRO A 55 22.57 9.21 -14.92
CA PRO A 55 23.80 9.97 -15.16
C PRO A 55 23.87 11.34 -14.48
N ARG A 56 22.75 11.86 -13.95
CA ARG A 56 22.61 13.17 -13.28
C ARG A 56 22.29 13.05 -11.79
N THR A 57 22.15 11.82 -11.30
CA THR A 57 21.80 11.53 -9.91
C THR A 57 22.91 10.76 -9.20
N ARG A 58 24.16 10.86 -9.70
CA ARG A 58 25.33 10.38 -8.96
C ARG A 58 25.47 11.20 -7.70
N LEU A 59 26.17 10.64 -6.71
CA LEU A 59 26.37 11.31 -5.42
C LEU A 59 27.03 12.70 -5.59
N GLU A 60 27.95 12.83 -6.54
CA GLU A 60 28.62 14.10 -6.86
C GLU A 60 27.68 15.14 -7.48
N ASP A 61 26.79 14.72 -8.38
CA ASP A 61 25.81 15.59 -9.03
C ASP A 61 24.76 16.08 -8.04
N LEU A 62 24.16 15.16 -7.27
CA LEU A 62 23.17 15.50 -6.24
C LEU A 62 23.78 16.40 -5.17
N ARG A 63 25.03 16.13 -4.75
CA ARG A 63 25.77 17.02 -3.85
C ARG A 63 25.97 18.40 -4.47
N GLY A 64 26.27 18.47 -5.77
CA GLY A 64 26.35 19.72 -6.53
C GLY A 64 25.03 20.51 -6.50
N ARG A 65 23.90 19.84 -6.76
CA ARG A 65 22.56 20.46 -6.72
C ARG A 65 22.17 20.95 -5.33
N ILE A 66 22.44 20.15 -4.29
CA ILE A 66 22.27 20.59 -2.89
C ILE A 66 23.15 21.81 -2.62
N GLY A 67 24.38 21.81 -3.16
CA GLY A 67 25.30 22.93 -3.07
C GLY A 67 24.78 24.20 -3.73
N GLU A 68 24.20 24.09 -4.92
CA GLU A 68 23.60 25.19 -5.67
C GLU A 68 22.42 25.82 -4.92
N PHE A 69 21.54 24.99 -4.34
CA PHE A 69 20.29 25.45 -3.75
C PHE A 69 20.41 25.88 -2.29
N PHE A 70 21.27 25.23 -1.52
CA PHE A 70 21.31 25.40 -0.07
C PHE A 70 22.66 25.91 0.45
N LEU A 71 23.76 25.75 -0.30
CA LEU A 71 25.11 26.16 0.13
C LEU A 71 25.64 27.52 -0.36
N PRO A 72 24.96 28.37 -1.18
CA PRO A 72 25.47 29.73 -1.45
C PRO A 72 25.56 30.65 -0.20
N LYS A 73 25.22 30.14 0.99
CA LYS A 73 25.39 30.77 2.32
C LYS A 73 26.20 29.91 3.31
N ALA A 74 26.98 28.92 2.85
CA ALA A 74 27.65 27.91 3.69
C ALA A 74 28.67 28.44 4.73
N GLY A 75 29.02 29.72 4.68
CA GLY A 75 29.86 30.39 5.69
C GLY A 75 29.10 30.98 6.88
N ASP A 76 27.77 30.86 6.95
CA ASP A 76 26.95 31.46 8.02
C ASP A 76 26.48 30.42 9.06
N PRO A 77 27.06 30.42 10.28
CA PRO A 77 26.72 29.48 11.36
C PRO A 77 25.25 29.53 11.79
N ARG A 78 24.50 30.59 11.43
CA ARG A 78 23.09 30.79 11.84
C ARG A 78 22.12 29.81 11.18
N TYR A 79 22.47 29.19 10.05
CA TYR A 79 21.54 28.36 9.28
C TYR A 79 21.60 26.86 9.62
N TRP A 80 22.73 26.38 10.15
CA TRP A 80 22.97 24.94 10.24
C TRP A 80 22.97 24.38 11.66
N GLY A 81 23.38 25.15 12.69
CA GLY A 81 23.30 24.76 14.12
C GLY A 81 24.06 23.49 14.54
N GLU A 82 24.40 22.63 13.58
CA GLU A 82 25.21 21.42 13.55
C GLU A 82 26.10 21.52 12.29
N SER A 83 27.09 20.64 12.13
CA SER A 83 27.95 20.63 10.93
C SER A 83 27.10 20.66 9.65
N PRO A 84 27.22 21.69 8.78
CA PRO A 84 26.44 21.81 7.53
C PRO A 84 26.47 20.53 6.67
N TRP A 85 27.55 19.77 6.80
CA TRP A 85 27.77 18.50 6.13
C TRP A 85 26.83 17.39 6.59
N ARG A 86 26.41 17.37 7.85
CA ARG A 86 25.47 16.35 8.36
C ARG A 86 24.10 16.53 7.72
N VAL A 87 23.61 17.77 7.70
CA VAL A 87 22.29 18.08 7.16
C VAL A 87 22.25 17.89 5.63
N ALA A 88 23.33 18.25 4.93
CA ALA A 88 23.48 17.99 3.50
C ALA A 88 23.58 16.48 3.20
N PHE A 89 24.26 15.71 4.05
CA PHE A 89 24.32 14.25 3.93
C PHE A 89 22.94 13.61 4.11
N ASP A 90 22.15 14.07 5.08
CA ASP A 90 20.79 13.55 5.28
C ASP A 90 19.89 13.81 4.06
N VAL A 91 19.97 15.00 3.43
CA VAL A 91 19.24 15.29 2.17
C VAL A 91 19.73 14.40 1.04
N LEU A 92 21.05 14.30 0.88
CA LEU A 92 21.65 13.50 -0.18
C LEU A 92 21.22 12.04 -0.07
N LYS A 93 21.23 11.51 1.15
CA LYS A 93 20.76 10.17 1.47
C LYS A 93 19.27 10.04 1.15
N GLU A 94 18.42 10.94 1.60
CA GLU A 94 16.97 10.90 1.33
C GLU A 94 16.65 10.92 -0.18
N LEU A 95 17.28 11.83 -0.93
CA LEU A 95 17.12 11.92 -2.39
C LEU A 95 17.55 10.62 -3.08
N LYS A 96 18.71 10.08 -2.69
CA LYS A 96 19.26 8.87 -3.31
C LYS A 96 18.45 7.64 -2.94
N ASP A 97 18.11 7.47 -1.66
CA ASP A 97 17.32 6.35 -1.15
C ASP A 97 15.92 6.32 -1.80
N THR A 98 15.31 7.49 -2.01
CA THR A 98 13.99 7.60 -2.68
C THR A 98 14.08 7.21 -4.15
N LEU A 99 15.15 7.63 -4.85
CA LEU A 99 15.37 7.27 -6.25
C LEU A 99 15.70 5.78 -6.41
N ASP A 100 16.55 5.22 -5.55
CA ASP A 100 16.93 3.81 -5.61
C ASP A 100 15.73 2.90 -5.36
N GLU A 101 14.89 3.27 -4.39
CA GLU A 101 13.62 2.57 -4.16
C GLU A 101 12.71 2.65 -5.39
N TYR A 102 12.65 3.81 -6.06
CA TYR A 102 11.90 3.95 -7.31
C TYR A 102 12.44 3.02 -8.42
N GLU A 103 13.75 2.98 -8.64
CA GLU A 103 14.39 2.14 -9.65
C GLU A 103 14.17 0.64 -9.36
N GLN A 104 14.34 0.22 -8.11
CA GLN A 104 14.10 -1.15 -7.67
C GLN A 104 12.64 -1.55 -7.92
N ARG A 105 11.68 -0.73 -7.48
CA ARG A 105 10.25 -1.01 -7.64
C ARG A 105 9.82 -1.02 -9.10
N LYS A 106 10.48 -0.23 -9.95
CA LYS A 106 10.26 -0.29 -11.40
C LYS A 106 10.78 -1.60 -11.99
N ALA A 107 11.93 -2.09 -11.55
CA ALA A 107 12.43 -3.41 -11.96
C ALA A 107 11.50 -4.56 -11.52
N GLU A 108 11.00 -4.50 -10.29
CA GLU A 108 10.01 -5.45 -9.76
C GLU A 108 8.71 -5.42 -10.57
N PHE A 109 8.22 -4.23 -10.92
CA PHE A 109 7.06 -4.07 -11.78
C PHE A 109 7.27 -4.74 -13.14
N ILE A 110 8.44 -4.59 -13.77
CA ILE A 110 8.76 -5.24 -15.05
C ILE A 110 8.79 -6.76 -14.93
N ALA A 111 9.34 -7.29 -13.83
CA ALA A 111 9.40 -8.72 -13.56
C ALA A 111 8.01 -9.33 -13.29
N GLU A 112 7.17 -8.63 -12.53
CA GLU A 112 5.77 -9.04 -12.32
C GLU A 112 5.00 -8.97 -13.65
N PHE A 113 5.19 -7.88 -14.40
CA PHE A 113 4.56 -7.69 -15.70
C PHE A 113 4.90 -8.81 -16.68
N SER A 114 6.14 -9.32 -16.65
CA SER A 114 6.61 -10.39 -17.53
C SER A 114 6.13 -11.80 -17.15
N THR A 115 5.58 -11.97 -15.94
CA THR A 115 5.23 -13.28 -15.40
C THR A 115 3.73 -13.44 -15.22
N ASP A 116 3.11 -12.63 -14.37
CA ASP A 116 1.66 -12.66 -14.14
C ASP A 116 1.15 -11.31 -13.59
N PRO A 117 0.95 -10.29 -14.45
CA PRO A 117 0.69 -8.90 -14.05
C PRO A 117 -0.60 -8.66 -13.26
N LEU A 118 -1.51 -9.64 -13.21
CA LEU A 118 -2.82 -9.53 -12.58
C LEU A 118 -3.07 -10.62 -11.54
N ILE A 119 -2.02 -11.37 -11.16
CA ILE A 119 -2.08 -12.40 -10.14
C ILE A 119 -2.70 -11.88 -8.84
N SER A 120 -2.39 -10.63 -8.49
CA SER A 120 -2.93 -9.93 -7.34
C SER A 120 -3.25 -8.50 -7.73
N THR A 121 -3.99 -7.84 -6.86
CA THR A 121 -4.44 -6.46 -6.99
C THR A 121 -4.51 -5.88 -5.61
N ARG A 122 -4.19 -4.60 -5.46
CA ARG A 122 -4.27 -3.90 -4.18
C ARG A 122 -5.06 -2.62 -4.29
N GLU A 123 -5.72 -2.22 -3.22
CA GLU A 123 -6.27 -0.88 -3.11
C GLU A 123 -5.16 0.17 -2.88
N ALA A 124 -5.43 1.38 -3.34
CA ALA A 124 -4.62 2.56 -3.06
C ALA A 124 -5.48 3.82 -3.15
N TRP A 125 -5.16 4.84 -2.35
CA TRP A 125 -5.66 6.19 -2.57
C TRP A 125 -4.97 6.81 -3.78
N PHE A 126 -5.75 7.29 -4.75
CA PHE A 126 -5.22 7.74 -6.03
C PHE A 126 -4.24 8.91 -5.89
N TYR A 127 -4.57 9.94 -5.11
CA TYR A 127 -3.62 11.03 -4.93
C TYR A 127 -2.53 10.67 -3.93
N ARG A 128 -2.91 10.17 -2.76
CA ARG A 128 -2.00 10.04 -1.60
C ARG A 128 -0.98 8.93 -1.71
N ASP A 129 -1.40 7.79 -2.24
CA ASP A 129 -0.56 6.59 -2.33
C ASP A 129 0.09 6.45 -3.71
N VAL A 130 -0.37 7.21 -4.72
CA VAL A 130 0.12 7.10 -6.10
C VAL A 130 0.68 8.42 -6.63
N VAL A 131 -0.10 9.49 -6.74
CA VAL A 131 0.42 10.74 -7.35
C VAL A 131 1.45 11.44 -6.45
N LEU A 132 1.19 11.56 -5.15
CA LEU A 132 2.05 12.29 -4.21
C LEU A 132 3.45 11.65 -4.06
N PRO A 133 3.62 10.32 -3.95
CA PRO A 133 4.95 9.72 -3.92
C PRO A 133 5.78 9.98 -5.17
N PHE A 134 5.16 9.99 -6.37
CA PHE A 134 5.85 10.31 -7.62
C PHE A 134 6.44 11.72 -7.59
N ILE A 135 5.61 12.72 -7.24
CA ILE A 135 6.00 14.13 -7.26
C ILE A 135 6.98 14.50 -6.13
N ARG A 136 7.00 13.72 -5.03
CA ARG A 136 7.99 13.85 -3.93
C ARG A 136 9.38 13.32 -4.30
N ASN A 137 9.52 12.51 -5.35
CA ASN A 137 10.82 12.09 -5.85
C ASN A 137 11.48 13.24 -6.62
N THR A 138 11.93 14.27 -5.90
CA THR A 138 12.42 15.50 -6.53
C THR A 138 13.71 15.29 -7.31
N ALA A 139 14.51 14.26 -7.01
CA ALA A 139 15.66 13.89 -7.84
C ALA A 139 15.23 13.39 -9.22
N LEU A 140 14.19 12.56 -9.28
CA LEU A 140 13.57 12.14 -10.54
C LEU A 140 12.98 13.35 -11.29
N MET A 141 12.17 14.16 -10.60
CA MET A 141 11.52 15.33 -11.20
C MET A 141 12.51 16.39 -11.71
N ASP A 142 13.68 16.50 -11.08
CA ASP A 142 14.74 17.42 -11.51
C ASP A 142 15.47 16.96 -12.77
N THR A 143 15.53 15.65 -13.01
CA THR A 143 16.44 15.08 -14.02
C THR A 143 15.72 14.49 -15.23
N LEU A 144 14.47 14.05 -15.09
CA LEU A 144 13.72 13.34 -16.13
C LEU A 144 13.66 14.09 -17.47
N ALA A 145 13.49 15.41 -17.46
CA ALA A 145 13.45 16.27 -18.66
C ALA A 145 14.50 17.40 -18.63
N ALA A 146 15.58 17.21 -17.87
CA ALA A 146 16.62 18.22 -17.71
C ALA A 146 17.33 18.58 -19.02
N ASN A 147 17.48 17.62 -19.95
CA ASN A 147 18.12 17.85 -21.25
C ASN A 147 17.34 18.84 -22.13
N GLU A 148 16.05 18.94 -21.90
CA GLU A 148 15.14 19.82 -22.61
C GLU A 148 14.90 21.13 -21.83
N GLY A 149 15.64 21.37 -20.75
CA GLY A 149 15.58 22.59 -19.94
C GLY A 149 14.52 22.58 -18.83
N PHE A 150 13.86 21.45 -18.59
CA PHE A 150 12.88 21.30 -17.52
C PHE A 150 13.53 20.65 -16.30
N HIS A 151 14.09 21.47 -15.42
CA HIS A 151 14.70 21.09 -14.15
C HIS A 151 14.44 22.16 -13.09
N TYR A 152 14.70 21.87 -11.81
CA TYR A 152 14.60 22.87 -10.75
C TYR A 152 15.56 24.03 -11.01
N ARG A 153 15.05 25.26 -10.93
CA ARG A 153 15.85 26.50 -11.05
C ARG A 153 16.32 27.02 -9.69
N LYS A 154 15.55 26.71 -8.66
CA LYS A 154 15.77 27.00 -7.23
C LYS A 154 15.12 25.88 -6.43
N ALA A 155 15.45 25.77 -5.14
CA ALA A 155 14.81 24.80 -4.24
C ALA A 155 13.27 24.81 -4.34
N ASP A 156 12.66 25.99 -4.45
CA ASP A 156 11.20 26.18 -4.47
C ASP A 156 10.66 26.53 -5.88
N SER A 157 11.40 26.20 -6.94
CA SER A 157 11.03 26.52 -8.33
C SER A 157 11.21 25.29 -9.22
N PRO A 158 10.25 24.34 -9.19
CA PRO A 158 10.32 23.12 -10.00
C PRO A 158 10.24 23.44 -11.49
N GLY A 159 10.95 22.66 -12.32
CA GLY A 159 10.84 22.75 -13.79
C GLY A 159 9.63 21.99 -14.35
N ILE A 160 9.09 21.05 -13.57
CA ILE A 160 7.94 20.22 -13.89
C ILE A 160 6.99 20.27 -12.70
N THR A 161 5.73 20.64 -12.93
CA THR A 161 4.68 20.68 -11.92
C THR A 161 3.55 19.74 -12.31
N VAL A 162 3.11 18.89 -11.38
CA VAL A 162 1.98 17.99 -11.58
C VAL A 162 0.83 18.44 -10.69
N ARG A 163 -0.33 18.67 -11.31
CA ARG A 163 -1.57 19.06 -10.65
C ARG A 163 -2.60 17.96 -10.80
N CYS A 164 -3.22 17.57 -9.70
CA CYS A 164 -4.19 16.48 -9.68
C CYS A 164 -5.54 16.99 -9.20
N PHE A 165 -6.61 16.56 -9.88
CA PHE A 165 -7.96 17.03 -9.65
C PHE A 165 -8.95 15.87 -9.58
N ARG A 166 -9.93 16.00 -8.70
CA ARG A 166 -11.15 15.20 -8.70
C ARG A 166 -12.27 16.02 -9.30
N GLN A 167 -12.90 15.51 -10.35
CA GLN A 167 -14.21 16.03 -10.79
C GLN A 167 -15.31 15.19 -10.14
N THR A 168 -16.14 15.84 -9.34
CA THR A 168 -17.29 15.23 -8.65
C THR A 168 -18.46 15.01 -9.62
N PRO A 169 -19.45 14.17 -9.25
CA PRO A 169 -20.59 13.85 -10.12
C PRO A 169 -21.43 15.07 -10.55
N ASP A 170 -21.54 16.08 -9.69
CA ASP A 170 -22.20 17.37 -9.95
C ASP A 170 -21.37 18.33 -10.84
N GLY A 171 -20.15 17.93 -11.18
CA GLY A 171 -19.28 18.65 -12.12
C GLY A 171 -18.28 19.61 -11.48
N GLU A 172 -18.35 19.80 -10.15
CA GLU A 172 -17.33 20.53 -9.39
C GLU A 172 -15.95 19.88 -9.57
N THR A 173 -14.90 20.69 -9.67
CA THR A 173 -13.53 20.21 -9.82
C THR A 173 -12.70 20.68 -8.63
N VAL A 174 -12.24 19.72 -7.84
CA VAL A 174 -11.44 19.94 -6.63
C VAL A 174 -9.99 19.60 -6.93
N GLU A 175 -9.06 20.51 -6.62
CA GLU A 175 -7.62 20.27 -6.72
C GLU A 175 -7.07 19.66 -5.43
N PHE A 176 -6.26 18.61 -5.57
CA PHE A 176 -5.46 18.09 -4.48
C PHE A 176 -4.17 18.92 -4.35
N ARG A 177 -4.11 19.79 -3.35
CA ARG A 177 -2.98 20.72 -3.20
C ARG A 177 -2.15 20.45 -1.95
N PRO A 178 -0.93 19.91 -2.08
CA PRO A 178 -0.06 19.65 -0.93
C PRO A 178 0.59 20.95 -0.46
N PHE A 179 0.72 21.12 0.86
CA PHE A 179 1.45 22.21 1.47
C PHE A 179 2.65 21.69 2.26
N PHE A 180 3.78 22.37 2.08
CA PHE A 180 5.06 21.97 2.65
C PHE A 180 5.53 23.05 3.63
N PHE A 181 5.57 22.73 4.93
CA PHE A 181 6.05 23.65 5.97
C PHE A 181 7.11 23.02 6.90
N PRO A 182 8.13 23.79 7.32
CA PRO A 182 9.15 23.32 8.25
C PRO A 182 8.57 22.78 9.57
N GLU A 183 9.10 21.65 10.06
CA GLU A 183 8.63 20.93 11.26
C GLU A 183 8.58 21.81 12.53
N ARG A 184 9.38 22.89 12.59
CA ARG A 184 9.57 23.73 13.79
C ARG A 184 8.67 24.97 13.83
N LEU A 185 7.77 25.18 12.87
CA LEU A 185 6.91 26.36 12.87
C LEU A 185 5.77 26.25 13.91
N PRO A 186 5.50 27.31 14.71
CA PRO A 186 4.34 27.36 15.59
C PRO A 186 3.01 27.34 14.81
N ALA A 187 1.97 26.68 15.33
CA ALA A 187 0.68 26.56 14.63
C ALA A 187 0.08 27.90 14.13
N PRO A 188 0.09 29.02 14.88
CA PRO A 188 -0.46 30.29 14.38
C PRO A 188 0.25 30.81 13.12
N ARG A 189 1.57 30.58 13.02
CA ARG A 189 2.35 30.98 11.84
C ARG A 189 2.08 30.05 10.66
N VAL A 190 1.83 28.77 10.93
CA VAL A 190 1.44 27.81 9.90
C VAL A 190 0.04 28.16 9.36
N GLU A 191 -0.90 28.51 10.23
CA GLU A 191 -2.25 28.93 9.84
C GLU A 191 -2.25 30.20 8.98
N SER A 192 -1.41 31.18 9.30
CA SER A 192 -1.28 32.38 8.48
C SER A 192 -0.65 32.10 7.11
N LEU A 193 0.35 31.23 7.04
CA LEU A 193 0.91 30.77 5.76
C LEU A 193 -0.12 29.98 4.94
N ARG A 194 -0.92 29.14 5.59
CA ARG A 194 -2.00 28.40 4.94
C ARG A 194 -3.07 29.33 4.37
N ALA A 195 -3.48 30.36 5.11
CA ALA A 195 -4.45 31.33 4.62
C ALA A 195 -3.95 32.00 3.35
N ARG A 196 -2.68 32.45 3.35
CA ARG A 196 -2.02 33.01 2.17
C ARG A 196 -1.93 32.03 1.00
N GLU A 197 -1.59 30.77 1.27
CA GLU A 197 -1.49 29.75 0.23
C GLU A 197 -2.85 29.29 -0.32
N LYS A 198 -3.92 29.37 0.49
CA LYS A 198 -5.31 29.15 0.01
C LYS A 198 -5.75 30.27 -0.93
N GLU A 199 -5.33 31.50 -0.67
CA GLU A 199 -5.59 32.66 -1.53
C GLU A 199 -4.73 32.63 -2.80
N ASN A 200 -3.56 32.00 -2.74
CA ASN A 200 -2.66 31.84 -3.88
C ASN A 200 -3.26 30.88 -4.92
N LYS A 201 -3.66 31.38 -6.09
CA LYS A 201 -4.16 30.54 -7.21
C LYS A 201 -3.05 29.84 -8.01
N GLY A 202 -1.79 30.08 -7.69
CA GLY A 202 -0.64 29.47 -8.36
C GLY A 202 -0.52 27.96 -8.15
N ALA A 203 0.31 27.32 -8.98
CA ALA A 203 0.54 25.89 -8.94
C ALA A 203 1.22 25.44 -7.61
N PRO A 204 1.01 24.20 -7.15
CA PRO A 204 1.65 23.68 -5.95
C PRO A 204 3.17 23.68 -6.09
N ILE A 205 3.86 24.16 -5.05
CA ILE A 205 5.33 24.18 -5.00
C ILE A 205 5.77 22.97 -4.17
N ILE A 206 6.56 22.09 -4.80
CA ILE A 206 7.20 20.94 -4.13
C ILE A 206 8.68 21.27 -3.99
N PRO A 207 9.17 21.60 -2.78
CA PRO A 207 10.55 21.97 -2.57
C PRO A 207 11.52 20.83 -2.88
N TYR A 208 12.66 21.13 -3.50
CA TYR A 208 13.71 20.16 -3.81
C TYR A 208 14.25 19.51 -2.54
N GLY A 209 14.31 18.18 -2.50
CA GLY A 209 14.67 17.42 -1.29
C GLY A 209 13.74 17.71 -0.12
N LEU A 210 12.52 18.17 -0.40
CA LEU A 210 11.54 18.62 0.59
C LEU A 210 12.15 19.66 1.53
N ARG A 211 12.88 20.65 0.97
CA ARG A 211 13.48 21.76 1.71
C ARG A 211 13.44 23.07 0.94
N THR A 212 13.20 24.17 1.66
CA THR A 212 13.13 25.53 1.10
C THR A 212 14.47 26.24 1.25
N GLY A 213 14.77 27.18 0.35
CA GLY A 213 16.01 27.98 0.45
C GLY A 213 16.06 28.88 1.70
N GLY A 214 14.91 29.24 2.26
CA GLY A 214 14.80 30.08 3.47
C GLY A 214 14.82 29.29 4.79
N ASN A 215 14.48 28.00 4.74
CA ASN A 215 14.47 27.12 5.91
C ASN A 215 14.87 25.69 5.49
N PRO A 216 16.18 25.36 5.57
CA PRO A 216 16.72 24.06 5.15
C PRO A 216 16.50 22.95 6.18
N SER A 217 15.59 23.15 7.15
CA SER A 217 15.14 22.05 8.01
C SER A 217 14.16 21.15 7.26
N VAL A 218 13.99 19.92 7.74
CA VAL A 218 13.08 18.93 7.13
C VAL A 218 11.68 19.51 6.99
N ILE A 219 11.16 19.52 5.77
CA ILE A 219 9.79 19.92 5.47
C ILE A 219 8.94 18.68 5.29
N HIS A 220 7.81 18.66 5.98
CA HIS A 220 6.83 17.58 5.87
C HIS A 220 5.65 18.05 5.02
N THR A 221 4.92 17.09 4.43
CA THR A 221 3.64 17.40 3.77
C THR A 221 2.62 17.68 4.87
N TRP A 222 2.44 18.96 5.18
CA TRP A 222 1.71 19.37 6.36
C TRP A 222 0.21 19.11 6.24
N SER A 223 -0.37 19.49 5.10
CA SER A 223 -1.75 19.16 4.76
C SER A 223 -1.91 19.13 3.25
N ILE A 224 -2.99 18.49 2.80
CA ILE A 224 -3.38 18.46 1.39
C ILE A 224 -4.80 19.02 1.33
N LEU A 225 -5.00 20.12 0.61
CA LEU A 225 -6.35 20.65 0.33
C LEU A 225 -7.09 19.66 -0.59
N GLY A 226 -8.39 19.48 -0.39
CA GLY A 226 -9.23 18.64 -1.24
C GLY A 226 -9.05 17.15 -0.98
N ILE A 227 -8.25 16.75 0.01
CA ILE A 227 -7.85 15.35 0.24
C ILE A 227 -9.00 14.44 0.65
N GLU A 228 -10.05 15.01 1.22
CA GLU A 228 -11.33 14.38 1.52
C GLU A 228 -12.09 13.93 0.26
N HIS A 229 -11.71 14.41 -0.92
CA HIS A 229 -12.25 13.99 -2.21
C HIS A 229 -11.36 12.97 -2.93
N ASP A 230 -10.29 12.48 -2.29
CA ASP A 230 -9.46 11.42 -2.88
C ASP A 230 -10.29 10.14 -3.04
N VAL A 231 -9.91 9.29 -3.99
CA VAL A 231 -10.66 8.09 -4.34
C VAL A 231 -9.80 6.85 -4.28
N ARG A 232 -10.41 5.72 -3.92
CA ARG A 232 -9.75 4.41 -3.92
C ARG A 232 -9.73 3.79 -5.30
N VAL A 233 -8.54 3.45 -5.78
CA VAL A 233 -8.32 2.76 -7.04
C VAL A 233 -7.75 1.36 -6.80
N SER A 234 -8.04 0.44 -7.73
CA SER A 234 -7.42 -0.88 -7.76
C SER A 234 -6.17 -0.81 -8.62
N LEU A 235 -5.03 -1.18 -8.04
CA LEU A 235 -3.74 -1.26 -8.73
C LEU A 235 -3.40 -2.73 -9.04
N PRO A 236 -2.81 -3.01 -10.21
CA PRO A 236 -2.34 -4.34 -10.58
C PRO A 236 -1.11 -4.70 -9.76
N GLY A 237 -1.18 -5.76 -8.96
CA GLY A 237 -0.05 -6.20 -8.16
C GLY A 237 0.38 -5.25 -7.03
N PRO A 238 1.43 -5.63 -6.28
CA PRO A 238 2.05 -4.87 -5.20
C PRO A 238 2.65 -3.52 -5.63
N VAL A 239 3.13 -3.41 -6.88
CA VAL A 239 3.81 -2.20 -7.41
C VAL A 239 3.09 -1.56 -8.60
N GLY A 240 1.78 -1.81 -8.74
CA GLY A 240 0.97 -1.35 -9.88
C GLY A 240 0.91 0.15 -10.11
N GLU A 241 1.12 0.92 -9.06
CA GLU A 241 2.00 2.08 -9.05
C GLU A 241 2.63 2.56 -10.36
N MET A 242 3.63 1.75 -10.72
CA MET A 242 4.59 1.98 -11.77
C MET A 242 3.93 2.03 -13.14
N ALA A 243 2.73 1.48 -13.31
CA ALA A 243 1.97 1.65 -14.53
C ALA A 243 1.61 3.13 -14.78
N LEU A 244 1.18 3.87 -13.74
CA LEU A 244 0.92 5.31 -13.90
C LEU A 244 2.23 6.07 -14.08
N TYR A 245 3.27 5.69 -13.36
CA TYR A 245 4.55 6.40 -13.44
C TYR A 245 5.21 6.22 -14.81
N SER A 246 5.15 5.04 -15.41
CA SER A 246 5.57 4.81 -16.79
C SER A 246 4.76 5.65 -17.79
N ILE A 247 3.46 5.85 -17.56
CA ILE A 247 2.65 6.77 -18.37
C ILE A 247 3.15 8.22 -18.22
N LEU A 248 3.35 8.68 -16.98
CA LEU A 248 3.81 10.04 -16.69
C LEU A 248 5.23 10.30 -17.22
N GLU A 249 6.15 9.36 -17.04
CA GLU A 249 7.52 9.45 -17.56
C GLU A 249 7.53 9.65 -19.07
N ASN A 250 6.83 8.78 -19.80
CA ASN A 250 6.77 8.86 -21.26
C ASN A 250 6.06 10.14 -21.71
N LEU A 251 4.99 10.54 -21.04
CA LEU A 251 4.27 11.77 -21.34
C LEU A 251 5.16 13.00 -21.13
N ILE A 252 5.82 13.12 -19.99
CA ILE A 252 6.76 14.22 -19.67
C ILE A 252 7.90 14.28 -20.70
N ARG A 253 8.52 13.13 -21.02
CA ARG A 253 9.60 13.06 -22.01
C ARG A 253 9.12 13.46 -23.41
N ASN A 254 7.95 12.96 -23.83
CA ASN A 254 7.37 13.28 -25.14
C ASN A 254 7.01 14.76 -25.23
N ALA A 255 6.39 15.31 -24.20
CA ALA A 255 6.06 16.73 -24.09
C ALA A 255 7.32 17.61 -24.14
N ALA A 256 8.35 17.28 -23.36
CA ALA A 256 9.61 18.02 -23.34
C ALA A 256 10.31 18.08 -24.71
N LYS A 257 10.32 16.94 -25.41
CA LYS A 257 11.07 16.74 -26.65
C LYS A 257 10.33 17.23 -27.89
N HIS A 258 9.01 17.03 -27.93
CA HIS A 258 8.18 17.28 -29.10
C HIS A 258 7.21 18.44 -28.92
N GLY A 259 6.96 18.86 -27.68
CA GLY A 259 6.23 20.06 -27.34
C GLY A 259 7.03 21.32 -27.64
N GLY A 260 6.31 22.42 -27.84
CA GLY A 260 6.87 23.74 -28.10
C GLY A 260 6.86 24.20 -29.56
N ARG A 261 6.54 25.50 -29.70
CA ARG A 261 6.94 26.38 -30.80
C ARG A 261 8.48 26.37 -30.84
N ARG A 262 9.09 25.64 -31.78
CA ARG A 262 10.56 25.68 -32.00
C ARG A 262 10.94 27.11 -32.38
N GLY A 263 11.62 27.86 -31.51
CA GLY A 263 12.17 29.17 -31.85
C GLY A 263 12.30 30.19 -30.70
N ASP A 264 11.57 30.02 -29.59
CA ASP A 264 11.72 30.94 -28.45
C ASP A 264 12.80 30.42 -27.48
N ASP A 265 13.92 31.13 -27.41
CA ASP A 265 14.96 30.98 -26.38
C ASP A 265 14.43 31.27 -24.96
N ASN A 266 13.17 31.68 -24.85
CA ASN A 266 12.46 32.07 -23.65
C ASN A 266 11.44 31.00 -23.20
N ARG A 267 11.87 29.74 -23.00
CA ARG A 267 11.07 28.75 -22.23
C ARG A 267 11.03 29.16 -20.75
N ASN A 268 10.43 30.30 -20.43
CA ASN A 268 10.47 30.87 -19.08
C ASN A 268 9.48 30.23 -18.11
N GLY A 269 8.48 29.47 -18.59
CA GLY A 269 7.50 28.77 -17.75
C GLY A 269 7.87 27.30 -17.44
N PRO A 270 7.39 26.74 -16.31
CA PRO A 270 7.49 25.32 -16.02
C PRO A 270 6.59 24.47 -16.94
N MET A 271 6.96 23.20 -17.14
CA MET A 271 6.04 22.21 -17.71
C MET A 271 4.97 21.89 -16.68
N GLU A 272 3.70 21.95 -17.06
CA GLU A 272 2.58 21.58 -16.19
C GLU A 272 1.89 20.33 -16.73
N ILE A 273 1.73 19.33 -15.87
CA ILE A 273 0.97 18.10 -16.12
C ILE A 273 -0.32 18.17 -15.32
N ARG A 274 -1.46 17.97 -15.98
CA ARG A 274 -2.79 17.95 -15.36
C ARG A 274 -3.35 16.54 -15.35
N ILE A 275 -3.72 16.04 -14.17
CA ILE A 275 -4.37 14.75 -13.98
C ILE A 275 -5.79 14.99 -13.46
N VAL A 276 -6.82 14.51 -14.16
CA VAL A 276 -8.23 14.65 -13.77
C VAL A 276 -8.87 13.27 -13.66
N ILE A 277 -9.22 12.87 -12.44
CA ILE A 277 -10.00 11.65 -12.18
C ILE A 277 -11.47 12.01 -11.98
N ARG A 278 -12.37 11.27 -12.63
CA ARG A 278 -13.82 11.53 -12.59
C ARG A 278 -14.65 10.26 -12.61
N GLU A 279 -15.90 10.37 -12.19
CA GLU A 279 -16.87 9.30 -12.40
C GLU A 279 -17.25 9.21 -13.88
N PRO A 280 -17.41 8.00 -14.43
CA PRO A 280 -17.82 7.84 -15.80
C PRO A 280 -19.27 8.28 -15.99
N LYS A 281 -19.55 8.86 -17.15
CA LYS A 281 -20.91 9.19 -17.59
C LYS A 281 -21.45 8.00 -18.41
N GLY A 282 -22.12 7.02 -17.78
CA GLY A 282 -22.54 5.79 -18.48
C GLY A 282 -23.25 4.74 -17.62
N GLY A 283 -23.68 3.63 -18.22
CA GLY A 283 -24.43 2.53 -17.59
C GLY A 283 -23.59 1.57 -16.73
N ASP A 284 -24.19 0.45 -16.27
CA ASP A 284 -23.68 -0.40 -15.18
C ASP A 284 -22.23 -0.91 -15.31
N THR A 285 -21.74 -1.20 -16.53
CA THR A 285 -20.36 -1.66 -16.75
C THR A 285 -19.32 -0.54 -16.70
N ASP A 286 -19.74 0.70 -16.95
CA ASP A 286 -18.86 1.86 -16.78
C ASP A 286 -18.63 2.17 -15.28
N ASN A 287 -19.56 1.78 -14.41
CA ASN A 287 -19.50 2.04 -12.96
C ASN A 287 -18.38 1.29 -12.20
N GLU A 288 -17.67 0.35 -12.84
CA GLU A 288 -16.50 -0.34 -12.23
C GLU A 288 -15.19 0.44 -12.38
N TYR A 289 -15.22 1.55 -13.13
CA TYR A 289 -14.03 2.33 -13.44
C TYR A 289 -14.18 3.79 -13.01
N TYR A 290 -13.05 4.46 -12.86
CA TYR A 290 -12.94 5.91 -13.00
C TYR A 290 -12.40 6.23 -14.39
N ALA A 291 -12.84 7.36 -14.94
CA ALA A 291 -12.21 7.93 -16.12
C ALA A 291 -11.07 8.85 -15.67
N LEU A 292 -9.89 8.64 -16.25
CA LEU A 292 -8.68 9.40 -15.94
C LEU A 292 -8.21 10.11 -17.22
N ASP A 293 -8.07 11.42 -17.14
CA ASP A 293 -7.50 12.25 -18.20
C ASP A 293 -6.19 12.86 -17.74
N ILE A 294 -5.15 12.73 -18.54
CA ILE A 294 -3.83 13.31 -18.30
C ILE A 294 -3.48 14.22 -19.48
N GLY A 295 -3.22 15.49 -19.23
CA GLY A 295 -2.82 16.46 -20.25
C GLY A 295 -1.58 17.24 -19.84
N GLU A 296 -1.01 17.99 -20.77
CA GLU A 296 0.14 18.87 -20.52
C GLU A 296 0.08 20.17 -21.34
N ASN A 297 0.88 21.17 -20.98
CA ASN A 297 0.76 22.53 -21.50
C ASN A 297 1.65 22.86 -22.72
N LEU A 298 2.39 21.91 -23.30
CA LEU A 298 3.38 22.17 -24.35
C LEU A 298 3.00 21.63 -25.73
N SER A 299 2.10 20.64 -25.84
CA SER A 299 1.72 20.07 -27.14
C SER A 299 0.74 20.95 -27.89
N ASP A 300 0.86 20.91 -29.21
CA ASP A 300 -0.11 21.48 -30.15
C ASP A 300 -0.85 20.33 -30.86
N PRO A 301 -2.13 20.05 -30.50
CA PRO A 301 -2.89 18.96 -31.10
C PRO A 301 -3.30 19.24 -32.57
N ALA A 302 -3.24 20.50 -33.03
CA ALA A 302 -3.53 20.88 -34.41
C ALA A 302 -2.32 20.66 -35.34
N LYS A 303 -1.14 20.42 -34.78
CA LYS A 303 0.09 20.19 -35.54
C LYS A 303 -0.06 19.02 -36.53
N VAL A 304 0.11 19.33 -37.81
CA VAL A 304 0.22 18.36 -38.90
C VAL A 304 1.63 17.80 -38.90
N VAL A 305 1.75 16.47 -38.81
CA VAL A 305 3.03 15.75 -38.74
C VAL A 305 3.37 15.01 -40.03
N ASP A 306 2.40 14.88 -40.94
CA ASP A 306 2.57 14.40 -42.31
C ASP A 306 1.79 15.35 -43.23
N ALA A 307 2.51 16.27 -43.87
CA ALA A 307 1.93 17.32 -44.71
C ALA A 307 1.30 16.74 -46.00
N ASP A 308 1.83 15.62 -46.50
CA ASP A 308 1.39 15.01 -47.75
C ASP A 308 0.05 14.26 -47.58
N ASN A 309 -0.24 13.75 -46.37
CA ASN A 309 -1.48 13.06 -46.03
C ASN A 309 -2.39 13.82 -45.04
N GLU A 310 -2.07 15.09 -44.75
CA GLU A 310 -2.77 15.95 -43.78
C GLU A 310 -3.01 15.29 -42.39
N ARG A 311 -2.15 14.34 -41.98
CA ARG A 311 -2.37 13.62 -40.72
C ARG A 311 -1.98 14.48 -39.53
N ARG A 312 -2.95 14.69 -38.64
CA ARG A 312 -2.74 15.39 -37.37
C ARG A 312 -2.00 14.50 -36.38
N VAL A 313 -1.28 15.13 -35.46
CA VAL A 313 -0.52 14.41 -34.42
C VAL A 313 -1.40 13.43 -33.62
N VAL A 314 -2.64 13.82 -33.32
CA VAL A 314 -3.62 12.98 -32.59
C VAL A 314 -3.88 11.67 -33.33
N ASP A 315 -4.02 11.71 -34.66
CA ASP A 315 -4.32 10.52 -35.47
C ASP A 315 -3.13 9.57 -35.52
N VAL A 316 -1.92 10.13 -35.68
CA VAL A 316 -0.67 9.36 -35.66
C VAL A 316 -0.45 8.67 -34.31
N LEU A 317 -0.65 9.40 -33.20
CA LEU A 317 -0.49 8.84 -31.85
C LEU A 317 -1.50 7.71 -31.58
N ASN A 318 -2.78 7.93 -31.91
CA ASN A 318 -3.79 6.89 -31.76
C ASN A 318 -3.55 5.69 -32.69
N GLY A 319 -2.96 5.90 -33.88
CA GLY A 319 -2.49 4.82 -34.75
C GLY A 319 -1.48 3.93 -34.02
N HIS A 320 -0.38 4.52 -33.53
CA HIS A 320 0.67 3.79 -32.83
C HIS A 320 0.23 3.10 -31.54
N ILE A 321 -0.79 3.62 -30.85
CA ILE A 321 -1.37 2.97 -29.66
C ILE A 321 -2.18 1.72 -30.05
N LYS A 322 -2.85 1.75 -31.20
CA LYS A 322 -3.66 0.63 -31.72
C LYS A 322 -2.81 -0.47 -32.36
N ASP A 323 -1.65 -0.11 -32.91
CA ASP A 323 -0.73 -1.06 -33.53
C ASP A 323 -0.38 -2.20 -32.56
N SER A 324 -0.30 -3.42 -33.09
CA SER A 324 0.17 -4.58 -32.32
C SER A 324 1.61 -4.35 -31.84
N ILE A 325 1.92 -4.84 -30.65
CA ILE A 325 3.29 -4.80 -30.09
C ILE A 325 4.19 -5.87 -30.70
N VAL A 326 3.58 -6.92 -31.26
CA VAL A 326 4.23 -7.98 -32.02
C VAL A 326 3.76 -7.98 -33.46
N ASP A 327 4.65 -8.24 -34.41
CA ASP A 327 4.29 -8.45 -35.81
C ASP A 327 3.77 -9.88 -36.07
N ASP A 328 3.41 -10.17 -37.32
CA ASP A 328 2.92 -11.49 -37.72
C ASP A 328 3.96 -12.62 -37.54
N ALA A 329 5.25 -12.26 -37.43
CA ALA A 329 6.34 -13.19 -37.14
C ALA A 329 6.62 -13.32 -35.62
N GLY A 330 5.82 -12.67 -34.77
CA GLY A 330 5.99 -12.67 -33.32
C GLY A 330 7.14 -11.80 -32.81
N GLN A 331 7.73 -10.96 -33.66
CA GLN A 331 8.82 -10.06 -33.29
C GLN A 331 8.30 -8.74 -32.72
N VAL A 332 9.03 -8.19 -31.76
CA VAL A 332 8.70 -6.89 -31.15
C VAL A 332 8.74 -5.80 -32.21
N ARG A 333 7.70 -4.97 -32.28
CA ARG A 333 7.66 -3.81 -33.19
C ARG A 333 8.88 -2.92 -32.96
N LYS A 334 9.40 -2.23 -33.97
CA LYS A 334 10.66 -1.46 -33.87
C LYS A 334 10.50 0.02 -33.50
N GLN A 335 9.27 0.54 -33.45
CA GLN A 335 8.98 1.97 -33.30
C GLN A 335 7.96 2.29 -32.21
N ALA A 336 7.94 3.55 -31.76
CA ALA A 336 6.98 4.09 -30.81
C ALA A 336 6.86 3.30 -29.49
N TRP A 337 8.00 2.89 -28.90
CA TRP A 337 8.01 2.05 -27.70
C TRP A 337 7.46 2.78 -26.46
N GLY A 338 7.67 4.09 -26.34
CA GLY A 338 7.07 4.90 -25.28
C GLY A 338 5.53 4.85 -25.32
N LEU A 339 4.92 4.99 -26.50
CA LEU A 339 3.46 4.88 -26.66
C LEU A 339 2.94 3.45 -26.46
N ALA A 340 3.73 2.43 -26.83
CA ALA A 340 3.38 1.03 -26.53
C ALA A 340 3.33 0.80 -25.02
N GLU A 341 4.36 1.22 -24.28
CA GLU A 341 4.37 1.12 -22.82
C GLU A 341 3.18 1.84 -22.21
N MET A 342 2.87 3.07 -22.64
CA MET A 342 1.69 3.79 -22.14
C MET A 342 0.38 3.02 -22.37
N GLY A 343 0.22 2.39 -23.54
CA GLY A 343 -0.93 1.55 -23.86
C GLY A 343 -1.00 0.29 -23.00
N LEU A 344 0.13 -0.40 -22.80
CA LEU A 344 0.25 -1.60 -21.96
C LEU A 344 -0.08 -1.30 -20.49
N CYS A 345 0.45 -0.20 -19.97
CA CYS A 345 0.15 0.26 -18.60
C CYS A 345 -1.33 0.64 -18.44
N ALA A 346 -1.96 1.25 -19.47
CA ALA A 346 -3.38 1.55 -19.45
C ALA A 346 -4.26 0.29 -19.44
N ASP A 347 -3.85 -0.77 -20.15
CA ASP A 347 -4.57 -2.07 -20.14
C ASP A 347 -4.53 -2.73 -18.77
N LEU A 348 -3.39 -2.65 -18.06
CA LEU A 348 -3.30 -3.15 -16.69
C LEU A 348 -4.27 -2.46 -15.72
N PHE A 349 -4.43 -1.14 -15.82
CA PHE A 349 -5.41 -0.40 -15.02
C PHE A 349 -6.85 -0.82 -15.29
N ARG A 350 -7.08 -1.46 -16.44
CA ARG A 350 -8.37 -2.06 -16.79
C ARG A 350 -8.50 -3.51 -16.35
N GLY A 351 -7.48 -4.07 -15.71
CA GLY A 351 -7.38 -5.48 -15.33
C GLY A 351 -7.30 -6.40 -16.55
N GLN A 352 -6.58 -5.98 -17.60
CA GLN A 352 -6.32 -6.79 -18.80
C GLN A 352 -4.83 -7.15 -18.87
N ALA A 353 -4.54 -8.42 -19.13
CA ALA A 353 -3.16 -8.90 -19.26
C ALA A 353 -2.56 -8.51 -20.62
N PRO A 354 -1.22 -8.48 -20.74
CA PRO A 354 -0.55 -8.25 -22.02
C PRO A 354 -0.95 -9.32 -23.03
N GLY A 355 -1.41 -8.91 -24.22
CA GLY A 355 -1.84 -9.85 -25.25
C GLY A 355 -3.33 -10.20 -25.24
N ASP A 356 -4.07 -9.92 -24.16
CA ASP A 356 -5.54 -10.09 -24.08
C ASP A 356 -6.24 -8.95 -24.82
N PHE A 357 -6.05 -8.90 -26.13
CA PHE A 357 -6.58 -7.86 -26.99
C PHE A 357 -8.03 -8.15 -27.37
N ARG A 358 -8.98 -7.63 -26.59
CA ARG A 358 -10.38 -7.58 -27.04
C ARG A 358 -10.49 -6.60 -28.20
N LYS A 359 -10.76 -7.11 -29.41
CA LYS A 359 -11.00 -6.30 -30.61
C LYS A 359 -12.08 -5.24 -30.31
N GLY A 360 -11.72 -3.96 -30.46
CA GLY A 360 -12.65 -2.82 -30.37
C GLY A 360 -12.65 -2.04 -29.05
N GLU A 361 -12.04 -2.55 -27.97
CA GLU A 361 -11.91 -1.78 -26.73
C GLU A 361 -10.75 -0.78 -26.79
N LYS A 362 -11.02 0.48 -26.41
CA LYS A 362 -10.03 1.58 -26.48
C LYS A 362 -9.14 1.55 -25.23
N ARG A 363 -7.86 1.14 -25.39
CA ARG A 363 -6.82 1.03 -24.34
C ARG A 363 -6.53 2.37 -23.63
N LEU A 364 -5.92 3.25 -24.41
CA LEU A 364 -5.54 4.62 -24.15
C LEU A 364 -6.01 5.40 -25.37
N LYS A 365 -6.63 6.56 -25.17
CA LYS A 365 -7.08 7.41 -26.28
C LYS A 365 -6.45 8.78 -26.15
N VAL A 366 -5.82 9.24 -27.21
CA VAL A 366 -5.35 10.63 -27.30
C VAL A 366 -6.44 11.46 -27.98
N ARG A 367 -6.72 12.65 -27.45
CA ARG A 367 -7.67 13.58 -28.03
C ARG A 367 -7.18 15.02 -27.86
N PRO A 368 -7.63 15.95 -28.71
CA PRO A 368 -7.54 17.36 -28.37
C PRO A 368 -8.32 17.63 -27.08
N GLY A 369 -7.75 18.47 -26.23
CA GLY A 369 -8.42 19.02 -25.06
C GLY A 369 -8.13 20.50 -24.95
N ASN A 370 -8.83 21.16 -24.04
CA ASN A 370 -8.62 22.56 -23.73
C ASN A 370 -7.86 22.66 -22.40
N TRP A 371 -6.69 23.26 -22.48
CA TRP A 371 -5.88 23.82 -21.42
C TRP A 371 -6.50 25.14 -20.95
N GLU A 372 -7.67 25.06 -20.32
CA GLU A 372 -8.21 26.20 -19.59
C GLU A 372 -7.30 26.44 -18.38
N GLY A 373 -6.44 27.46 -18.49
CA GLY A 373 -5.53 27.84 -17.43
C GLY A 373 -6.31 28.29 -16.20
N PHE A 374 -6.01 27.68 -15.05
CA PHE A 374 -6.17 28.34 -13.74
C PHE A 374 -5.07 29.37 -13.49
N LEU A 375 -4.26 29.70 -14.51
CA LEU A 375 -3.32 30.81 -14.52
C LEU A 375 -4.10 32.10 -14.80
N ASP A 376 -3.75 33.19 -14.13
CA ASP A 376 -4.33 34.52 -14.35
C ASP A 376 -4.08 35.07 -15.77
N GLU A 377 -3.25 34.39 -16.58
CA GLU A 377 -3.00 34.70 -17.98
C GLU A 377 -3.55 33.57 -18.87
N LYS A 378 -4.52 33.92 -19.74
CA LYS A 378 -5.06 33.01 -20.75
C LYS A 378 -3.93 32.62 -21.73
N PRO A 379 -3.61 31.32 -21.91
CA PRO A 379 -2.67 30.92 -22.95
C PRO A 379 -3.24 31.30 -24.33
N GLU A 380 -2.36 31.79 -25.22
CA GLU A 380 -2.71 32.17 -26.60
C GLU A 380 -3.23 31.00 -27.45
N ASN A 381 -2.94 29.75 -27.06
CA ASN A 381 -3.52 28.56 -27.64
C ASN A 381 -3.92 27.60 -26.51
N PRO A 382 -5.22 27.48 -26.20
CA PRO A 382 -5.68 26.56 -25.16
C PRO A 382 -5.57 25.10 -25.58
N ASP A 383 -5.38 24.76 -26.85
CA ASP A 383 -5.49 23.36 -27.25
C ASP A 383 -4.27 22.54 -26.81
N CYS A 384 -4.51 21.40 -26.15
CA CYS A 384 -3.48 20.46 -25.70
C CYS A 384 -3.80 19.01 -26.07
N LEU A 385 -2.81 18.12 -25.94
CA LEU A 385 -3.05 16.68 -26.02
C LEU A 385 -3.53 16.15 -24.67
N VAL A 386 -4.66 15.44 -24.67
CA VAL A 386 -5.20 14.74 -23.51
C VAL A 386 -5.20 13.24 -23.75
N TYR A 387 -4.59 12.52 -22.82
CA TYR A 387 -4.50 11.07 -22.75
C TYR A 387 -5.59 10.56 -21.81
N SER A 388 -6.60 9.91 -22.37
CA SER A 388 -7.75 9.37 -21.66
C SER A 388 -7.61 7.85 -21.46
N LEU A 389 -7.74 7.39 -20.22
CA LEU A 389 -7.72 5.99 -19.84
C LEU A 389 -8.76 5.68 -18.73
N LYS A 390 -8.93 4.39 -18.41
CA LYS A 390 -9.82 3.93 -17.34
C LYS A 390 -9.00 3.25 -16.25
N VAL A 391 -9.36 3.51 -14.99
CA VAL A 391 -8.72 2.89 -13.81
C VAL A 391 -9.81 2.18 -13.00
N LYS A 392 -9.61 0.91 -12.64
CA LYS A 392 -10.58 0.16 -11.83
C LYS A 392 -10.78 0.80 -10.45
N ARG A 393 -12.03 0.80 -9.97
CA ARG A 393 -12.37 1.19 -8.60
C ARG A 393 -11.90 0.10 -7.62
N ALA A 394 -11.49 0.52 -6.42
CA ALA A 394 -11.37 -0.38 -5.28
C ALA A 394 -12.52 -0.14 -4.30
N TRP A 395 -12.96 -1.19 -3.62
CA TRP A 395 -14.15 -1.15 -2.76
C TRP A 395 -13.77 -1.27 -1.29
N THR A 396 -14.52 -0.59 -0.43
CA THR A 396 -14.43 -0.78 1.02
C THR A 396 -14.90 -2.18 1.39
N ALA A 397 -16.06 -2.61 0.89
CA ALA A 397 -16.52 -3.99 1.07
C ALA A 397 -17.32 -4.50 -0.13
N VAL A 398 -17.32 -5.82 -0.27
CA VAL A 398 -18.16 -6.54 -1.24
C VAL A 398 -19.05 -7.51 -0.50
N PHE A 399 -20.35 -7.36 -0.68
CA PHE A 399 -21.40 -8.17 -0.05
C PHE A 399 -21.84 -9.28 -1.00
N PHE A 400 -21.68 -10.53 -0.59
CA PHE A 400 -22.01 -11.72 -1.38
C PHE A 400 -23.26 -12.43 -0.86
N GLY A 401 -24.24 -12.61 -1.75
CA GLY A 401 -25.45 -13.40 -1.46
C GLY A 401 -26.64 -12.60 -0.90
N PHE A 402 -26.54 -11.28 -0.82
CA PHE A 402 -27.59 -10.39 -0.27
C PHE A 402 -28.58 -9.95 -1.35
N LYS A 403 -29.37 -10.90 -1.88
CA LYS A 403 -30.34 -10.65 -2.95
C LYS A 403 -31.50 -9.77 -2.49
N GLU A 404 -31.80 -9.78 -1.20
CA GLU A 404 -32.89 -9.09 -0.51
C GLU A 404 -32.71 -7.57 -0.38
N VAL A 405 -31.49 -7.05 -0.56
CA VAL A 405 -31.23 -5.60 -0.49
C VAL A 405 -31.80 -4.91 -1.74
N PRO A 406 -32.69 -3.90 -1.59
CA PRO A 406 -33.27 -3.17 -2.72
C PRO A 406 -32.22 -2.46 -3.58
N GLU A 407 -32.48 -2.33 -4.88
CA GLU A 407 -31.53 -1.76 -5.83
C GLU A 407 -31.17 -0.28 -5.55
N GLU A 408 -32.15 0.50 -5.08
CA GLU A 408 -31.92 1.89 -4.65
C GLU A 408 -30.92 1.98 -3.50
N GLU A 409 -31.02 1.09 -2.52
CA GLU A 409 -30.09 1.02 -1.39
C GLU A 409 -28.70 0.55 -1.84
N ARG A 410 -28.62 -0.39 -2.79
CA ARG A 410 -27.34 -0.79 -3.39
C ARG A 410 -26.66 0.36 -4.11
N LEU A 411 -27.39 1.11 -4.95
CA LEU A 411 -26.83 2.26 -5.69
C LEU A 411 -26.30 3.33 -4.74
N ARG A 412 -27.03 3.62 -3.65
CA ARG A 412 -26.62 4.57 -2.61
C ARG A 412 -25.37 4.11 -1.85
N LEU A 413 -25.29 2.83 -1.47
CA LEU A 413 -24.10 2.29 -0.81
C LEU A 413 -22.90 2.20 -1.77
N ARG A 414 -23.15 2.03 -3.07
CA ARG A 414 -22.11 1.97 -4.10
C ARG A 414 -21.33 3.26 -4.24
N SER A 415 -21.97 4.43 -4.10
CA SER A 415 -21.24 5.71 -4.04
C SER A 415 -20.35 5.84 -2.81
N GLY A 416 -20.65 5.12 -1.73
CA GLY A 416 -19.80 5.01 -0.52
C GLY A 416 -18.73 3.91 -0.58
N GLY A 417 -18.51 3.31 -1.76
CA GLY A 417 -17.49 2.27 -1.92
C GLY A 417 -17.92 0.87 -1.51
N PHE A 418 -19.22 0.55 -1.50
CA PHE A 418 -19.73 -0.81 -1.24
C PHE A 418 -20.31 -1.46 -2.49
N ASP A 419 -19.92 -2.70 -2.79
CA ASP A 419 -20.48 -3.44 -3.93
C ASP A 419 -21.29 -4.66 -3.48
N PHE A 420 -22.25 -5.09 -4.30
CA PHE A 420 -23.12 -6.24 -4.02
C PHE A 420 -23.03 -7.24 -5.17
N LYS A 421 -22.63 -8.47 -4.86
CA LYS A 421 -22.51 -9.56 -5.84
C LYS A 421 -23.38 -10.76 -5.44
N ARG A 422 -23.79 -11.53 -6.45
CA ARG A 422 -24.47 -12.82 -6.24
C ARG A 422 -23.48 -13.84 -5.70
N GLY A 423 -23.94 -14.83 -4.94
CA GLY A 423 -23.09 -15.94 -4.47
C GLY A 423 -22.35 -16.66 -5.60
N SER A 424 -23.00 -16.81 -6.76
CA SER A 424 -22.40 -17.40 -7.95
C SER A 424 -21.15 -16.66 -8.47
N ALA A 425 -20.92 -15.40 -8.08
CA ALA A 425 -19.70 -14.68 -8.44
C ALA A 425 -18.45 -15.22 -7.70
N LEU A 426 -18.63 -15.82 -6.52
CA LEU A 426 -17.56 -16.44 -5.74
C LEU A 426 -17.17 -17.81 -6.30
N PHE A 427 -18.17 -18.64 -6.57
CA PHE A 427 -18.00 -20.06 -6.93
C PHE A 427 -17.99 -20.31 -8.44
N GLY A 428 -18.33 -19.30 -9.25
CA GLY A 428 -18.30 -19.42 -10.71
C GLY A 428 -16.88 -19.56 -11.26
N ARG A 429 -16.74 -20.34 -12.35
CA ARG A 429 -15.50 -20.45 -13.14
C ARG A 429 -15.15 -19.16 -13.88
N ASP A 430 -16.13 -18.28 -14.09
CA ASP A 430 -15.91 -16.99 -14.74
C ASP A 430 -15.33 -15.98 -13.74
N ALA A 431 -14.02 -15.76 -13.80
CA ALA A 431 -13.29 -14.76 -13.01
C ALA A 431 -13.82 -13.31 -13.18
N GLY A 432 -14.65 -13.05 -14.20
CA GLY A 432 -15.20 -11.73 -14.50
C GLY A 432 -16.24 -11.19 -13.51
N GLY A 433 -16.70 -12.00 -12.54
CA GLY A 433 -17.69 -11.56 -11.55
C GLY A 433 -17.11 -10.93 -10.27
N MET A 434 -15.82 -11.10 -9.99
CA MET A 434 -15.18 -10.62 -8.77
C MET A 434 -14.62 -9.20 -8.94
N PRO A 435 -14.91 -8.27 -8.00
CA PRO A 435 -14.24 -6.97 -7.99
C PRO A 435 -12.72 -7.13 -7.85
N ALA A 436 -11.98 -6.24 -8.51
CA ALA A 436 -10.52 -6.37 -8.58
C ALA A 436 -9.84 -6.14 -7.24
N ALA A 437 -10.24 -5.15 -6.44
CA ALA A 437 -9.66 -4.94 -5.12
C ALA A 437 -10.74 -4.49 -4.14
N PHE A 438 -10.74 -5.09 -2.95
CA PHE A 438 -11.66 -4.70 -1.89
C PHE A 438 -11.14 -5.11 -0.51
N ARG A 439 -11.46 -4.31 0.52
CA ARG A 439 -10.88 -4.50 1.86
C ARG A 439 -11.58 -5.56 2.71
N PHE A 440 -12.90 -5.69 2.56
CA PHE A 440 -13.74 -6.63 3.32
C PHE A 440 -14.59 -7.49 2.40
N ALA A 441 -14.54 -8.81 2.59
CA ALA A 441 -15.53 -9.73 2.06
C ALA A 441 -16.64 -9.93 3.10
N VAL A 442 -17.89 -9.66 2.74
CA VAL A 442 -19.03 -9.97 3.61
C VAL A 442 -19.86 -11.08 2.97
N LEU A 443 -19.97 -12.21 3.65
CA LEU A 443 -20.68 -13.40 3.18
C LEU A 443 -21.99 -13.56 3.93
N ASN A 444 -23.09 -13.81 3.22
CA ASN A 444 -24.32 -14.28 3.84
C ASN A 444 -24.11 -15.71 4.37
N ALA A 445 -24.50 -16.00 5.62
CA ALA A 445 -24.34 -17.31 6.25
C ALA A 445 -24.93 -18.45 5.42
N ARG A 446 -26.02 -18.19 4.68
CA ARG A 446 -26.63 -19.17 3.76
C ARG A 446 -25.66 -19.68 2.69
N LEU A 447 -24.69 -18.86 2.26
CA LEU A 447 -23.68 -19.30 1.30
C LEU A 447 -22.71 -20.31 1.92
N VAL A 448 -22.44 -20.20 3.22
CA VAL A 448 -21.62 -21.18 3.93
C VAL A 448 -22.39 -22.48 4.05
N ASP A 449 -23.66 -22.42 4.48
CA ASP A 449 -24.52 -23.61 4.61
C ASP A 449 -24.76 -24.32 3.25
N GLU A 450 -24.88 -23.56 2.15
CA GLU A 450 -25.15 -24.10 0.80
C GLU A 450 -23.95 -24.81 0.16
N HIS A 451 -22.72 -24.32 0.42
CA HIS A 451 -21.51 -24.76 -0.28
C HIS A 451 -20.53 -25.56 0.61
N GLY A 452 -20.68 -25.47 1.94
CA GLY A 452 -19.83 -26.13 2.91
C GLY A 452 -18.40 -25.59 2.98
N ILE A 453 -17.65 -26.05 3.99
CA ILE A 453 -16.31 -25.56 4.31
C ILE A 453 -15.24 -25.87 3.25
N GLU A 454 -15.41 -26.92 2.45
CA GLU A 454 -14.43 -27.30 1.43
C GLU A 454 -14.43 -26.31 0.25
N GLU A 455 -15.61 -25.95 -0.25
CA GLU A 455 -15.75 -24.96 -1.34
C GLU A 455 -15.39 -23.55 -0.86
N ILE A 456 -15.80 -23.16 0.35
CA ILE A 456 -15.36 -21.89 0.95
C ILE A 456 -13.84 -21.87 1.09
N GLY A 457 -13.24 -22.96 1.57
CA GLY A 457 -11.79 -23.11 1.69
C GLY A 457 -11.05 -22.97 0.36
N ALA A 458 -11.65 -23.41 -0.74
CA ALA A 458 -11.06 -23.33 -2.09
C ALA A 458 -10.99 -21.90 -2.64
N ILE A 459 -11.82 -20.97 -2.15
CA ILE A 459 -11.88 -19.59 -2.65
C ILE A 459 -11.21 -18.56 -1.73
N LEU A 460 -10.70 -18.96 -0.54
CA LEU A 460 -10.10 -18.03 0.43
C LEU A 460 -8.90 -17.25 -0.13
N ASN A 461 -8.16 -17.84 -1.06
CA ASN A 461 -7.05 -17.16 -1.73
C ASN A 461 -7.54 -15.95 -2.56
N ARG A 462 -8.76 -16.00 -3.09
CA ARG A 462 -9.42 -14.94 -3.89
C ARG A 462 -10.06 -13.82 -3.06
N LEU A 463 -10.21 -14.03 -1.75
CA LEU A 463 -10.78 -13.04 -0.83
C LEU A 463 -9.68 -12.28 -0.08
N PRO A 464 -9.91 -11.03 0.36
CA PRO A 464 -9.06 -10.38 1.34
C PRO A 464 -9.08 -11.15 2.67
N PHE A 465 -8.15 -10.84 3.56
CA PHE A 465 -8.11 -11.45 4.90
C PHE A 465 -9.31 -11.09 5.76
N ARG A 466 -9.86 -9.88 5.59
CA ARG A 466 -11.00 -9.40 6.36
C ARG A 466 -12.28 -10.02 5.80
N ILE A 467 -12.62 -11.20 6.29
CA ILE A 467 -13.84 -11.93 5.91
C ILE A 467 -14.81 -11.90 7.10
N ILE A 468 -16.02 -11.43 6.84
CA ILE A 468 -17.12 -11.39 7.81
C ILE A 468 -18.28 -12.21 7.28
N VAL A 469 -18.74 -13.20 8.06
CA VAL A 469 -19.97 -13.96 7.79
C VAL A 469 -21.09 -13.36 8.62
N THR A 470 -22.21 -13.01 8.00
CA THR A 470 -23.38 -12.45 8.70
C THR A 470 -24.63 -13.31 8.50
N GLY A 471 -25.41 -13.46 9.57
CA GLY A 471 -26.46 -14.47 9.70
C GLY A 471 -26.03 -15.60 10.64
N ASP A 472 -26.93 -16.56 10.85
CA ASP A 472 -26.65 -17.75 11.65
C ASP A 472 -26.25 -18.91 10.75
N VAL A 473 -25.04 -19.42 10.94
CA VAL A 473 -24.56 -20.65 10.29
C VAL A 473 -25.19 -21.83 11.04
N ALA A 474 -25.78 -22.80 10.34
CA ALA A 474 -26.56 -23.85 11.01
C ALA A 474 -25.66 -24.88 11.72
N ASP A 475 -24.53 -25.25 11.10
CA ASP A 475 -23.63 -26.28 11.61
C ASP A 475 -22.57 -25.71 12.58
N THR A 476 -22.45 -26.35 13.75
CA THR A 476 -21.45 -25.99 14.77
C THR A 476 -20.01 -26.28 14.30
N LYS A 477 -19.79 -27.34 13.52
CA LYS A 477 -18.48 -27.66 12.95
C LYS A 477 -18.00 -26.60 11.99
N GLU A 478 -18.92 -26.02 11.22
CA GLU A 478 -18.60 -24.92 10.31
C GLU A 478 -18.26 -23.65 11.06
N LYS A 479 -18.98 -23.33 12.15
CA LYS A 479 -18.62 -22.20 13.05
C LYS A 479 -17.20 -22.36 13.62
N GLU A 480 -16.87 -23.55 14.11
CA GLU A 480 -15.54 -23.86 14.63
C GLU A 480 -14.47 -23.74 13.53
N TRP A 481 -14.76 -24.24 12.33
CA TRP A 481 -13.86 -24.14 11.19
C TRP A 481 -13.61 -22.69 10.75
N LEU A 482 -14.66 -21.87 10.64
CA LEU A 482 -14.56 -20.45 10.30
C LEU A 482 -13.66 -19.70 11.31
N ARG A 483 -13.89 -19.94 12.61
CA ARG A 483 -13.08 -19.35 13.68
C ARG A 483 -11.60 -19.79 13.58
N GLY A 484 -11.37 -21.08 13.35
CA GLY A 484 -10.03 -21.65 13.13
C GLY A 484 -9.31 -21.02 11.93
N ARG A 485 -10.04 -20.74 10.84
CA ARG A 485 -9.53 -20.10 9.62
C ARG A 485 -9.39 -18.58 9.71
N GLY A 486 -9.65 -17.96 10.85
CA GLY A 486 -9.50 -16.51 10.95
C GLY A 486 -10.66 -15.71 10.35
N ILE A 487 -11.84 -16.32 10.18
CA ILE A 487 -13.01 -15.68 9.58
C ILE A 487 -13.94 -15.20 10.69
N ALA A 488 -14.32 -13.92 10.64
CA ALA A 488 -15.18 -13.31 11.66
C ALA A 488 -16.65 -13.68 11.43
N GLN A 489 -17.37 -14.01 12.49
CA GLN A 489 -18.84 -14.12 12.45
C GLN A 489 -19.44 -12.88 13.09
N ALA A 490 -20.28 -12.17 12.35
CA ALA A 490 -20.94 -10.96 12.82
C ALA A 490 -21.88 -11.29 13.99
N LYS A 491 -21.76 -10.53 15.08
CA LYS A 491 -22.58 -10.63 16.28
C LYS A 491 -23.77 -9.69 16.25
N THR A 492 -23.68 -8.65 15.42
CA THR A 492 -24.72 -7.65 15.28
C THR A 492 -25.33 -7.71 13.87
N PRO A 493 -26.61 -7.35 13.72
CA PRO A 493 -27.24 -7.36 12.42
C PRO A 493 -26.66 -6.24 11.53
N LEU A 494 -26.73 -6.44 10.21
CA LEU A 494 -26.30 -5.43 9.23
C LEU A 494 -26.93 -4.06 9.53
N PRO A 495 -26.22 -2.95 9.29
CA PRO A 495 -26.73 -1.62 9.61
C PRO A 495 -27.81 -1.14 8.64
N PHE A 496 -28.03 -1.86 7.53
CA PHE A 496 -29.00 -1.58 6.46
C PHE A 496 -29.94 -2.78 6.21
N GLY A 497 -31.01 -2.57 5.43
CA GLY A 497 -32.03 -3.58 5.13
C GLY A 497 -33.08 -3.85 6.23
N ASN A 498 -34.11 -4.65 5.89
CA ASN A 498 -35.24 -5.06 6.75
C ASN A 498 -35.97 -3.92 7.50
N GLY A 499 -36.56 -2.97 6.77
CA GLY A 499 -37.51 -1.99 7.31
C GLY A 499 -36.93 -1.00 8.33
N ARG A 500 -35.60 -0.84 8.39
CA ARG A 500 -34.94 0.20 9.16
C ARG A 500 -34.88 1.50 8.35
N ASP A 501 -34.86 2.64 9.04
CA ASP A 501 -34.79 3.96 8.42
C ASP A 501 -33.69 4.03 7.36
N HIS A 502 -34.10 4.41 6.15
CA HIS A 502 -33.25 4.55 4.98
C HIS A 502 -32.19 5.68 5.11
N GLU A 503 -32.20 6.42 6.22
CA GLU A 503 -31.30 7.55 6.50
C GLU A 503 -29.89 7.13 7.00
N ARG A 504 -29.62 5.83 7.21
CA ARG A 504 -28.31 5.40 7.74
C ARG A 504 -27.18 5.54 6.73
N SER A 505 -26.11 6.26 7.09
CA SER A 505 -25.03 6.68 6.17
C SER A 505 -24.00 5.58 5.85
N THR A 506 -23.24 5.78 4.77
CA THR A 506 -22.10 4.94 4.37
C THR A 506 -21.08 4.77 5.50
N GLY A 507 -20.88 5.82 6.30
CA GLY A 507 -20.00 5.80 7.47
C GLY A 507 -20.43 4.81 8.55
N GLU A 508 -21.74 4.61 8.78
CA GLU A 508 -22.21 3.60 9.74
C GLU A 508 -21.88 2.18 9.28
N THR A 509 -21.96 1.92 7.97
CA THR A 509 -21.62 0.62 7.40
C THR A 509 -20.13 0.31 7.56
N SER A 510 -19.27 1.29 7.28
CA SER A 510 -17.83 1.14 7.52
C SER A 510 -17.49 0.91 9.00
N ARG A 511 -18.12 1.65 9.93
CA ARG A 511 -17.93 1.42 11.38
C ARG A 511 -18.40 0.03 11.81
N TRP A 512 -19.51 -0.46 11.26
CA TRP A 512 -19.99 -1.82 11.51
C TRP A 512 -18.94 -2.86 11.11
N LEU A 513 -18.38 -2.76 9.90
CA LEU A 513 -17.33 -3.68 9.42
C LEU A 513 -16.13 -3.73 10.38
N TRP A 514 -15.63 -2.55 10.77
CA TRP A 514 -14.49 -2.45 11.67
C TRP A 514 -14.79 -2.99 13.07
N ARG A 515 -15.99 -2.74 13.60
CA ARG A 515 -16.40 -3.28 14.91
C ARG A 515 -16.39 -4.81 14.91
N GLU A 516 -17.06 -5.43 13.93
CA GLU A 516 -17.16 -6.89 13.87
C GLU A 516 -15.77 -7.53 13.69
N TRP A 517 -14.94 -6.93 12.85
CA TRP A 517 -13.58 -7.40 12.60
C TRP A 517 -12.63 -7.23 13.79
N LEU A 518 -12.59 -6.04 14.40
CA LEU A 518 -11.74 -5.78 15.56
C LEU A 518 -12.20 -6.56 16.78
N GLY A 519 -13.51 -6.75 16.96
CA GLY A 519 -14.08 -7.60 18.01
C GLY A 519 -13.59 -9.05 17.88
N PHE A 520 -13.62 -9.60 16.66
CA PHE A 520 -13.07 -10.92 16.37
C PHE A 520 -11.58 -11.05 16.71
N LEU A 521 -10.75 -10.09 16.28
CA LEU A 521 -9.33 -10.09 16.59
C LEU A 521 -9.06 -9.94 18.11
N ALA A 522 -9.81 -9.07 18.78
CA ALA A 522 -9.69 -8.86 20.22
C ALA A 522 -9.99 -10.15 21.00
N GLU A 523 -11.06 -10.88 20.64
CA GLU A 523 -11.40 -12.18 21.22
C GLU A 523 -10.30 -13.22 21.09
N LYS A 524 -9.65 -13.30 19.92
CA LYS A 524 -8.50 -14.20 19.72
C LYS A 524 -7.31 -13.88 20.61
N THR A 525 -7.16 -12.62 21.00
CA THR A 525 -6.10 -12.19 21.93
C THR A 525 -6.50 -12.28 23.40
N GLY A 526 -7.62 -12.95 23.71
CA GLY A 526 -8.12 -13.10 25.08
C GLY A 526 -8.68 -11.82 25.69
N LEU A 527 -8.98 -10.82 24.85
CA LEU A 527 -9.46 -9.51 25.28
C LEU A 527 -10.98 -9.39 25.28
N GLY A 528 -11.72 -10.31 24.65
CA GLY A 528 -13.19 -10.27 24.64
C GLY A 528 -13.74 -8.87 24.36
N ASP A 529 -14.56 -8.37 25.29
CA ASP A 529 -15.19 -7.04 25.24
C ASP A 529 -14.30 -5.90 25.80
N THR A 530 -13.03 -6.13 26.11
CA THR A 530 -12.12 -5.11 26.65
C THR A 530 -11.91 -3.96 25.65
N PRO A 531 -12.12 -2.69 26.05
CA PRO A 531 -11.88 -1.54 25.18
C PRO A 531 -10.43 -1.45 24.70
N LEU A 532 -10.24 -0.97 23.46
CA LEU A 532 -8.92 -0.68 22.89
C LEU A 532 -8.63 0.82 23.01
N ALA A 533 -7.51 1.14 23.65
CA ALA A 533 -6.98 2.50 23.72
C ALA A 533 -5.80 2.63 22.75
N LEU A 534 -5.87 3.61 21.85
CA LEU A 534 -4.84 3.97 20.89
C LEU A 534 -4.13 5.23 21.36
N ASP A 535 -2.94 5.07 21.92
CA ASP A 535 -2.14 6.19 22.42
C ASP A 535 -1.20 6.69 21.34
N VAL A 536 -1.32 7.96 20.96
CA VAL A 536 -0.51 8.54 19.88
C VAL A 536 0.37 9.66 20.44
N TYR A 537 1.69 9.52 20.27
CA TYR A 537 2.67 10.48 20.77
C TYR A 537 3.74 10.82 19.73
N PHE A 538 3.75 12.07 19.27
CA PHE A 538 4.68 12.59 18.25
C PHE A 538 5.85 13.42 18.80
N MET A 539 6.11 13.36 20.11
CA MET A 539 7.14 14.17 20.79
C MET A 539 6.97 15.70 20.68
N GLN A 540 5.74 16.17 20.57
CA GLN A 540 5.41 17.56 20.36
C GLN A 540 4.45 18.08 21.44
N ASP A 541 4.45 19.40 21.68
CA ASP A 541 3.43 20.06 22.47
C ASP A 541 2.09 20.15 21.70
N LYS A 542 0.97 20.35 22.40
CA LYS A 542 -0.37 20.43 21.77
C LYS A 542 -0.53 21.56 20.75
N GLY A 543 0.35 22.56 20.77
CA GLY A 543 0.33 23.70 19.85
C GLY A 543 1.10 23.46 18.56
N ARG A 544 1.69 22.27 18.38
CA ARG A 544 2.45 21.89 17.19
C ARG A 544 1.74 20.82 16.37
N GLN A 545 2.10 20.77 15.09
CA GLN A 545 1.56 19.82 14.13
C GLN A 545 2.54 18.67 13.88
N PRO A 546 2.07 17.42 13.74
CA PRO A 546 0.66 17.04 13.55
C PRO A 546 -0.16 16.84 14.84
N THR A 547 0.43 16.98 16.04
CA THR A 547 -0.29 16.75 17.32
C THR A 547 -1.61 17.52 17.44
N LYS A 548 -1.63 18.81 17.06
CA LYS A 548 -2.84 19.64 17.10
C LYS A 548 -3.97 19.10 16.21
N ASP A 549 -3.67 18.73 14.97
CA ASP A 549 -4.68 18.21 14.04
C ASP A 549 -5.21 16.84 14.53
N TRP A 550 -4.33 16.00 15.09
CA TRP A 550 -4.72 14.74 15.69
C TRP A 550 -5.66 14.93 16.89
N ILE A 551 -5.45 15.96 17.72
CA ILE A 551 -6.36 16.28 18.83
C ILE A 551 -7.77 16.57 18.29
N GLY A 552 -7.90 17.46 17.30
CA GLY A 552 -9.21 17.82 16.73
C GLY A 552 -9.91 16.66 16.02
N ALA A 553 -9.17 15.84 15.27
CA ALA A 553 -9.71 14.63 14.64
C ALA A 553 -10.15 13.59 15.69
N THR A 554 -9.39 13.44 16.78
CA THR A 554 -9.69 12.54 17.88
C THR A 554 -10.93 12.96 18.66
N GLU A 555 -11.11 14.25 18.93
CA GLU A 555 -12.31 14.76 19.61
C GLU A 555 -13.58 14.47 18.81
N THR A 556 -13.51 14.64 17.49
CA THR A 556 -14.60 14.29 16.57
C THR A 556 -14.86 12.78 16.62
N PHE A 557 -13.83 11.98 16.41
CA PHE A 557 -13.92 10.52 16.32
C PHE A 557 -14.39 9.85 17.62
N ASN A 558 -13.84 10.25 18.78
CA ASN A 558 -14.26 9.73 20.07
C ASN A 558 -15.66 10.24 20.50
N GLY A 559 -16.08 11.40 19.98
CA GLY A 559 -17.37 12.02 20.28
C GLY A 559 -18.55 11.48 19.47
N GLU A 560 -18.27 10.75 18.37
CA GLU A 560 -19.29 10.07 17.56
C GLU A 560 -19.94 8.92 18.35
N ALA A 561 -21.06 9.21 19.02
CA ALA A 561 -21.84 8.20 19.72
C ALA A 561 -22.50 7.19 18.76
N SER A 562 -22.56 5.94 19.21
CA SER A 562 -23.40 4.89 18.63
C SER A 562 -24.84 5.39 18.42
N PRO A 563 -25.53 5.02 17.33
CA PRO A 563 -26.93 5.37 17.10
C PRO A 563 -27.87 5.05 18.28
N ASP A 564 -27.52 4.06 19.10
CA ASP A 564 -28.39 3.53 20.16
C ASP A 564 -28.07 4.07 21.57
N GLY A 565 -27.14 5.02 21.71
CA GLY A 565 -26.77 5.65 22.99
C GLY A 565 -26.13 4.72 24.04
N LYS A 566 -25.93 3.44 23.71
CA LYS A 566 -25.18 2.48 24.55
C LYS A 566 -23.68 2.61 24.26
N PRO A 567 -22.80 2.40 25.27
CA PRO A 567 -21.37 2.31 25.02
C PRO A 567 -21.12 1.10 24.10
N ASP A 568 -20.73 1.39 22.85
CA ASP A 568 -20.40 0.36 21.87
C ASP A 568 -19.32 -0.57 22.43
N LYS A 569 -19.57 -1.87 22.39
CA LYS A 569 -18.54 -2.90 22.40
C LYS A 569 -18.11 -3.10 20.93
N ILE A 570 -16.92 -2.81 20.39
CA ILE A 570 -15.77 -1.97 20.73
C ILE A 570 -15.48 -1.15 19.44
N PRO A 571 -15.52 0.19 19.47
CA PRO A 571 -14.78 1.05 18.56
C PRO A 571 -13.52 1.50 19.30
N ALA A 572 -12.35 1.30 18.70
CA ALA A 572 -11.09 1.77 19.27
C ALA A 572 -11.18 3.26 19.63
N ARG A 573 -10.59 3.69 20.76
CA ARG A 573 -10.59 5.09 21.19
C ARG A 573 -9.19 5.66 21.12
N VAL A 574 -9.05 6.88 20.62
CA VAL A 574 -7.74 7.52 20.46
C VAL A 574 -7.46 8.46 21.63
N GLU A 575 -6.25 8.40 22.18
CA GLU A 575 -5.73 9.37 23.15
C GLU A 575 -4.44 9.98 22.58
N VAL A 576 -4.48 11.29 22.32
CA VAL A 576 -3.29 12.03 21.85
C VAL A 576 -2.53 12.58 23.03
N TRP A 577 -1.21 12.40 23.03
CA TRP A 577 -0.31 12.83 24.09
C TRP A 577 0.56 14.00 23.64
N GLU A 578 0.75 14.95 24.55
CA GLU A 578 1.63 16.10 24.36
C GLU A 578 2.86 16.05 25.28
N ARG A 579 3.93 16.73 24.85
CA ARG A 579 5.08 17.04 25.67
C ARG A 579 4.91 18.43 26.27
N ASP A 580 4.87 18.54 27.60
CA ASP A 580 4.84 19.84 28.29
C ASP A 580 6.16 20.58 28.02
N THR A 581 6.05 21.82 27.55
CA THR A 581 7.21 22.63 27.17
C THR A 581 8.04 23.10 28.37
N ARG A 582 7.49 23.06 29.59
CA ARG A 582 8.15 23.57 30.80
C ARG A 582 9.08 22.54 31.44
N ASP A 583 8.61 21.31 31.59
CA ASP A 583 9.34 20.24 32.29
C ASP A 583 9.64 19.02 31.40
N GLY A 584 9.16 19.01 30.15
CA GLY A 584 9.37 17.92 29.20
C GLY A 584 8.59 16.65 29.52
N ARG A 585 7.69 16.65 30.51
CA ARG A 585 6.83 15.51 30.84
C ARG A 585 5.81 15.28 29.74
N VAL A 586 5.38 14.03 29.61
CA VAL A 586 4.36 13.63 28.64
C VAL A 586 3.03 13.49 29.36
N LYS A 587 1.98 14.15 28.84
CA LYS A 587 0.64 14.14 29.43
C LYS A 587 -0.42 14.09 28.34
N PRO A 588 -1.64 13.62 28.63
CA PRO A 588 -2.68 13.59 27.61
C PRO A 588 -3.12 15.00 27.23
N ALA A 589 -3.33 15.20 25.93
CA ALA A 589 -3.74 16.47 25.34
C ALA A 589 -5.25 16.57 25.09
N THR A 590 -5.98 15.45 25.15
CA THR A 590 -7.42 15.36 24.91
C THR A 590 -8.22 15.48 26.20
N GLU A 591 -9.39 16.14 26.13
CA GLU A 591 -10.29 16.36 27.27
C GLU A 591 -11.19 15.15 27.52
N ASN A 592 -11.76 14.55 26.47
CA ASN A 592 -12.63 13.37 26.53
C ASN A 592 -11.80 12.08 26.49
N ARG A 593 -11.23 11.71 27.64
CA ARG A 593 -10.33 10.55 27.73
C ARG A 593 -11.10 9.22 27.77
N PRO A 594 -10.61 8.17 27.08
CA PRO A 594 -11.06 6.82 27.35
C PRO A 594 -10.72 6.40 28.79
N ASP A 595 -11.58 5.59 29.42
CA ASP A 595 -11.18 4.92 30.66
C ASP A 595 -10.14 3.85 30.33
N THR A 596 -8.88 4.13 30.68
CA THR A 596 -7.72 3.30 30.34
C THR A 596 -7.34 2.32 31.44
N LYS A 597 -8.05 2.29 32.58
CA LYS A 597 -7.67 1.44 33.72
C LYS A 597 -7.75 -0.06 33.40
N GLU A 598 -8.68 -0.46 32.53
CA GLU A 598 -8.89 -1.85 32.12
C GLU A 598 -8.65 -2.10 30.62
N ALA A 599 -8.34 -1.04 29.86
CA ALA A 599 -8.15 -1.13 28.40
C ALA A 599 -6.77 -1.71 28.04
N LYS A 600 -6.71 -2.48 26.94
CA LYS A 600 -5.43 -2.78 26.29
C LYS A 600 -4.97 -1.55 25.52
N ARG A 601 -3.69 -1.19 25.68
CA ARG A 601 -3.11 -0.02 25.04
C ARG A 601 -2.27 -0.41 23.84
N ILE A 602 -2.51 0.26 22.72
CA ILE A 602 -1.66 0.22 21.52
C ILE A 602 -1.04 1.61 21.41
N ILE A 603 0.27 1.66 21.62
CA ILE A 603 1.01 2.89 21.77
C ILE A 603 1.85 3.13 20.52
N ILE A 604 1.62 4.27 19.89
CA ILE A 604 2.40 4.81 18.80
C ILE A 604 3.36 5.83 19.40
N ASP A 605 4.63 5.43 19.54
CA ASP A 605 5.65 6.24 20.20
C ASP A 605 6.69 6.70 19.19
N ARG A 606 6.74 8.02 18.95
CA ARG A 606 7.79 8.60 18.15
C ARG A 606 9.11 8.59 18.91
N HIS A 607 10.12 7.91 18.36
CA HIS A 607 11.48 7.75 18.92
C HIS A 607 11.60 7.13 20.32
N GLY A 608 10.54 6.58 20.92
CA GLY A 608 10.66 5.80 22.16
C GLY A 608 10.69 6.65 23.45
N ASP A 609 10.14 7.86 23.43
CA ASP A 609 10.18 8.78 24.58
C ASP A 609 8.98 8.66 25.51
N PHE A 610 7.93 7.97 25.07
CA PHE A 610 6.66 7.91 25.78
C PHE A 610 6.80 7.27 27.16
N ALA A 611 7.36 6.05 27.21
CA ALA A 611 7.45 5.26 28.45
C ALA A 611 8.34 5.93 29.52
N GLU A 612 9.38 6.66 29.11
CA GLU A 612 10.26 7.39 30.02
C GLU A 612 9.54 8.59 30.67
N LYS A 613 8.77 9.35 29.87
CA LYS A 613 8.33 10.71 30.25
C LYS A 613 6.87 10.81 30.67
N SER A 614 6.04 9.81 30.39
CA SER A 614 4.62 9.79 30.76
C SER A 614 4.37 9.18 32.15
N GLY A 615 5.37 8.53 32.73
CA GLY A 615 5.18 7.69 33.93
C GLY A 615 4.44 6.39 33.63
N TYR A 616 4.08 6.13 32.37
CA TYR A 616 3.48 4.90 31.92
C TYR A 616 4.40 3.70 32.18
N ARG A 617 3.84 2.65 32.76
CA ARG A 617 4.50 1.36 32.91
C ARG A 617 3.80 0.39 31.96
N PRO A 618 4.45 0.02 30.85
CA PRO A 618 3.87 -0.92 29.91
C PRO A 618 3.49 -2.20 30.61
N SER A 619 2.22 -2.59 30.49
CA SER A 619 1.82 -3.94 30.83
C SER A 619 2.27 -4.89 29.72
N GLU A 620 2.23 -6.17 30.03
CA GLU A 620 2.57 -7.21 29.08
C GLU A 620 1.50 -7.35 27.97
N LYS A 621 0.27 -6.92 28.25
CA LYS A 621 -0.84 -6.92 27.28
C LYS A 621 -0.72 -5.81 26.24
N ASP A 622 0.03 -4.76 26.55
CA ASP A 622 0.14 -3.60 25.68
C ASP A 622 1.01 -3.86 24.45
N ARG A 623 0.79 -3.05 23.43
CA ARG A 623 1.53 -3.07 22.17
C ARG A 623 2.23 -1.74 21.99
N LEU A 624 3.47 -1.79 21.54
CA LEU A 624 4.29 -0.60 21.35
C LEU A 624 4.81 -0.63 19.91
N ILE A 625 4.35 0.33 19.12
CA ILE A 625 4.74 0.55 17.74
C ILE A 625 5.62 1.81 17.73
N ILE A 626 6.91 1.60 17.44
CA ILE A 626 7.88 2.68 17.37
C ILE A 626 7.89 3.25 15.97
N ILE A 627 7.74 4.58 15.88
CA ILE A 627 7.81 5.30 14.60
C ILE A 627 8.94 6.33 14.65
N ASP A 628 9.75 6.37 13.61
CA ASP A 628 10.81 7.35 13.41
C ASP A 628 10.92 7.68 11.92
N LYS A 629 11.76 8.65 11.55
CA LYS A 629 11.85 9.13 10.17
C LYS A 629 12.32 8.07 9.16
N ALA A 630 12.95 6.99 9.61
CA ALA A 630 13.35 5.88 8.75
C ALA A 630 12.29 4.76 8.69
N SER A 631 11.31 4.75 9.60
CA SER A 631 10.13 3.90 9.49
C SER A 631 9.22 4.39 8.37
N THR A 632 8.78 3.48 7.51
CA THR A 632 7.85 3.82 6.42
C THR A 632 6.44 4.16 6.91
N ASP A 633 6.11 3.82 8.17
CA ASP A 633 4.87 4.25 8.83
C ASP A 633 4.89 5.72 9.24
N PHE A 634 6.07 6.34 9.34
CA PHE A 634 6.19 7.71 9.82
C PHE A 634 5.39 8.67 8.95
N ASP A 635 5.55 8.63 7.64
CA ASP A 635 4.81 9.52 6.75
C ASP A 635 3.30 9.26 6.79
N ALA A 636 2.88 7.99 6.91
CA ALA A 636 1.47 7.63 6.96
C ALA A 636 0.75 8.17 8.20
N LEU A 637 1.49 8.33 9.32
CA LEU A 637 0.94 8.79 10.59
C LEU A 637 1.19 10.28 10.83
N TYR A 638 2.39 10.74 10.51
CA TYR A 638 2.81 12.12 10.71
C TYR A 638 2.16 13.07 9.69
N ASN A 639 1.87 12.58 8.48
CA ASN A 639 1.15 13.30 7.42
C ASN A 639 -0.23 12.66 7.14
N ALA A 640 -0.85 12.07 8.16
CA ALA A 640 -2.15 11.42 8.06
C ALA A 640 -3.21 12.35 7.45
N ALA A 641 -4.18 11.79 6.68
CA ALA A 641 -5.36 12.58 6.34
C ALA A 641 -6.22 12.53 7.56
N LEU A 642 -6.49 13.71 8.06
CA LEU A 642 -7.37 13.91 9.16
C LEU A 642 -8.64 14.53 8.57
N PRO A 643 -9.83 14.05 8.97
CA PRO A 643 -11.07 14.73 8.59
C PRO A 643 -10.95 16.21 8.96
N ASP A 644 -11.43 17.14 8.13
CA ASP A 644 -11.37 18.57 8.49
C ASP A 644 -12.28 18.78 9.70
N ALA A 645 -11.68 18.89 10.89
CA ALA A 645 -12.36 19.14 12.15
C ALA A 645 -13.20 20.44 12.14
N ARG A 646 -13.08 21.27 11.10
CA ARG A 646 -13.84 22.51 10.91
C ARG A 646 -15.01 22.39 9.95
N ARG A 647 -15.26 21.22 9.34
CA ARG A 647 -16.49 20.97 8.60
C ARG A 647 -17.63 20.90 9.62
N LYS A 648 -18.10 22.08 10.04
CA LYS A 648 -19.37 22.20 10.75
C LYS A 648 -20.42 21.56 9.84
N PRO A 649 -21.30 20.72 10.37
CA PRO A 649 -22.39 20.23 9.56
C PRO A 649 -23.14 21.44 8.99
N ASP A 650 -23.49 21.36 7.69
CA ASP A 650 -24.17 22.45 6.98
C ASP A 650 -25.46 22.88 7.68
N GLU A 651 -26.00 22.01 8.56
CA GLU A 651 -27.12 22.28 9.47
C GLU A 651 -26.78 21.83 10.91
N PRO A 652 -27.13 22.62 11.95
CA PRO A 652 -27.05 22.17 13.33
C PRO A 652 -27.87 20.89 13.55
N GLY A 653 -27.22 19.79 13.94
CA GLY A 653 -27.88 18.51 14.25
C GLY A 653 -27.79 17.43 13.17
N LYS A 654 -27.38 17.75 11.93
CA LYS A 654 -26.99 16.72 10.96
C LYS A 654 -25.58 16.22 11.26
N LYS A 655 -25.39 14.89 11.31
CA LYS A 655 -24.03 14.32 11.32
C LYS A 655 -23.42 14.55 9.94
N PRO A 656 -22.14 14.93 9.82
CA PRO A 656 -21.49 14.98 8.52
C PRO A 656 -21.56 13.60 7.87
N ASP A 657 -22.13 13.51 6.67
CA ASP A 657 -22.20 12.31 5.82
C ASP A 657 -20.81 11.94 5.23
N GLY A 658 -19.74 12.15 6.00
CA GLY A 658 -18.36 11.90 5.59
C GLY A 658 -17.94 10.45 5.77
N ASP A 659 -16.97 10.02 4.96
CA ASP A 659 -16.25 8.78 5.18
C ASP A 659 -15.66 8.74 6.60
N PRO A 660 -15.76 7.61 7.32
CA PRO A 660 -15.23 7.52 8.66
C PRO A 660 -13.72 7.64 8.62
N TRP A 661 -13.14 8.26 9.65
CA TRP A 661 -11.70 8.25 9.84
C TRP A 661 -11.26 6.83 10.17
N GLU A 662 -10.81 6.09 9.15
CA GLU A 662 -10.49 4.65 9.28
C GLU A 662 -9.12 4.38 9.92
N LEU A 663 -8.20 5.36 9.91
CA LEU A 663 -6.82 5.19 10.39
C LEU A 663 -6.74 4.67 11.84
N PRO A 664 -7.55 5.14 12.82
CA PRO A 664 -7.61 4.53 14.14
C PRO A 664 -7.94 3.03 14.11
N PHE A 665 -8.90 2.60 13.29
CA PHE A 665 -9.25 1.19 13.20
C PHE A 665 -8.11 0.35 12.61
N GLU A 666 -7.40 0.87 11.62
CA GLU A 666 -6.21 0.21 11.05
C GLU A 666 -5.06 0.10 12.05
N LEU A 667 -4.86 1.13 12.88
CA LEU A 667 -3.88 1.09 13.98
C LEU A 667 -4.26 0.07 15.05
N ALA A 668 -5.56 -0.05 15.36
CA ALA A 668 -6.08 -1.07 16.26
C ALA A 668 -5.84 -2.47 15.70
N GLU A 669 -6.16 -2.71 14.43
CA GLU A 669 -5.86 -3.94 13.71
C GLU A 669 -4.36 -4.25 13.74
N ALA A 670 -3.51 -3.27 13.45
CA ALA A 670 -2.06 -3.41 13.49
C ALA A 670 -1.55 -3.82 14.87
N GLY A 671 -2.08 -3.24 15.95
CA GLY A 671 -1.69 -3.65 17.31
C GLY A 671 -2.23 -5.03 17.73
N LEU A 672 -3.40 -5.45 17.22
CA LEU A 672 -3.98 -6.75 17.55
C LEU A 672 -3.35 -7.91 16.78
N LEU A 673 -3.00 -7.69 15.51
CA LEU A 673 -2.53 -8.73 14.60
C LEU A 673 -1.17 -9.31 15.03
N ARG A 674 -1.12 -10.63 15.23
CA ARG A 674 0.09 -11.38 15.58
C ARG A 674 0.67 -12.04 14.34
N VAL A 675 1.84 -11.58 13.91
CA VAL A 675 2.50 -12.04 12.68
C VAL A 675 3.75 -12.82 13.04
N LEU A 676 3.91 -14.03 12.50
CA LEU A 676 5.11 -14.83 12.61
C LEU A 676 5.89 -14.79 11.29
N ILE A 677 7.18 -14.51 11.36
CA ILE A 677 8.06 -14.40 10.20
C ILE A 677 9.11 -15.49 10.25
N LEU A 678 9.15 -16.24 9.16
CA LEU A 678 10.16 -17.22 8.81
C LEU A 678 10.88 -16.68 7.57
N ASP A 679 11.87 -15.82 7.77
CA ASP A 679 12.76 -15.34 6.71
C ASP A 679 14.16 -15.14 7.30
N GLU A 680 15.16 -15.67 6.61
CA GLU A 680 16.54 -15.71 7.07
C GLU A 680 17.22 -14.32 7.05
N ARG A 681 16.89 -13.46 6.10
CA ARG A 681 17.41 -12.08 6.01
C ARG A 681 16.82 -11.19 7.10
N ILE A 682 15.52 -11.33 7.36
CA ILE A 682 14.81 -10.63 8.44
C ILE A 682 15.33 -11.12 9.78
N ALA A 683 15.50 -12.43 9.99
CA ALA A 683 16.06 -12.99 11.22
C ALA A 683 17.49 -12.47 11.49
N GLN A 684 18.35 -12.40 10.46
CA GLN A 684 19.68 -11.80 10.56
C GLN A 684 19.63 -10.33 10.98
N ASN A 685 18.79 -9.53 10.33
CA ASN A 685 18.65 -8.10 10.65
C ASN A 685 18.00 -7.87 12.02
N ALA A 686 17.08 -8.74 12.44
CA ALA A 686 16.39 -8.67 13.72
C ALA A 686 17.37 -8.83 14.90
N ASN A 687 18.50 -9.51 14.70
CA ASN A 687 19.54 -9.70 15.71
C ASN A 687 20.45 -8.47 15.95
N ARG A 688 20.42 -7.46 15.08
CA ARG A 688 21.23 -6.24 15.23
C ARG A 688 20.70 -5.37 16.38
N GLU A 689 21.61 -4.57 16.96
CA GLU A 689 21.23 -3.57 17.96
C GLU A 689 20.29 -2.53 17.36
N PHE A 690 19.29 -2.13 18.14
CA PHE A 690 18.36 -1.07 17.76
C PHE A 690 18.97 0.27 18.18
N ASP A 691 19.48 1.02 17.21
CA ASP A 691 20.16 2.29 17.42
C ASP A 691 19.26 3.47 17.02
N GLU A 692 18.58 4.05 18.02
CA GLU A 692 17.64 5.16 17.87
C GLU A 692 17.74 6.13 19.05
N THR A 693 17.21 7.34 18.88
CA THR A 693 17.32 8.42 19.88
C THR A 693 16.78 8.02 21.27
N GLY A 694 15.80 7.11 21.33
CA GLY A 694 15.26 6.55 22.58
C GLY A 694 15.95 5.29 23.09
N ALA A 695 16.75 4.59 22.28
CA ALA A 695 17.29 3.27 22.59
C ALA A 695 18.16 3.21 23.86
N ALA A 696 18.80 4.33 24.20
CA ALA A 696 19.63 4.45 25.41
C ALA A 696 18.83 4.74 26.70
N LYS A 697 17.54 5.11 26.60
CA LYS A 697 16.74 5.56 27.75
C LYS A 697 16.26 4.37 28.57
N LYS A 698 16.34 4.47 29.90
CA LYS A 698 16.02 3.36 30.81
C LYS A 698 14.57 2.90 30.69
N GLY A 699 13.62 3.84 30.65
CA GLY A 699 12.20 3.60 30.48
C GLY A 699 11.88 2.95 29.13
N PHE A 700 12.57 3.37 28.05
CA PHE A 700 12.45 2.72 26.75
C PHE A 700 12.98 1.29 26.78
N ARG A 701 14.21 1.09 27.29
CA ARG A 701 14.80 -0.24 27.46
C ARG A 701 13.90 -1.15 28.28
N ARG A 702 13.40 -0.68 29.41
CA ARG A 702 12.43 -1.41 30.22
C ARG A 702 11.14 -1.73 29.45
N ALA A 703 10.65 -0.80 28.64
CA ALA A 703 9.43 -0.98 27.85
C ALA A 703 9.55 -2.04 26.76
N VAL A 704 10.76 -2.24 26.20
CA VAL A 704 10.97 -3.17 25.08
C VAL A 704 11.72 -4.45 25.44
N THR A 705 12.65 -4.41 26.40
CA THR A 705 13.46 -5.55 26.83
C THR A 705 13.09 -6.07 28.22
N ARG A 706 12.20 -5.37 28.95
CA ARG A 706 11.88 -5.63 30.36
C ARG A 706 13.05 -5.40 31.32
N SER A 707 14.14 -4.82 30.84
CA SER A 707 15.30 -4.46 31.66
C SER A 707 15.79 -3.07 31.31
N GLU A 708 16.17 -2.30 32.33
CA GLU A 708 16.79 -0.97 32.11
C GLU A 708 18.25 -1.09 31.62
N ASN A 709 18.84 -2.28 31.75
CA ASN A 709 20.27 -2.53 31.53
C ASN A 709 20.55 -3.26 30.21
N ILE A 710 19.54 -3.82 29.55
CA ILE A 710 19.70 -4.55 28.28
C ILE A 710 19.48 -3.56 27.13
N ALA A 711 20.48 -3.45 26.25
CA ALA A 711 20.34 -2.70 25.01
C ALA A 711 19.31 -3.38 24.10
N PRO A 712 18.36 -2.62 23.53
CA PRO A 712 17.33 -3.18 22.67
C PRO A 712 17.94 -3.68 21.37
N ARG A 713 17.33 -4.73 20.83
CA ARG A 713 17.61 -5.27 19.49
C ARG A 713 16.35 -5.17 18.65
N ASN A 714 16.49 -5.22 17.33
CA ASN A 714 15.36 -5.06 16.41
C ASN A 714 14.25 -6.09 16.66
N TRP A 715 14.58 -7.33 17.05
CA TRP A 715 13.58 -8.33 17.41
C TRP A 715 12.76 -7.98 18.66
N HIS A 716 13.34 -7.28 19.65
CA HIS A 716 12.57 -6.80 20.81
C HIS A 716 11.51 -5.78 20.36
N ILE A 717 11.87 -4.91 19.41
CA ILE A 717 10.94 -3.92 18.86
C ILE A 717 9.83 -4.62 18.06
N ALA A 718 10.19 -5.60 17.24
CA ALA A 718 9.25 -6.43 16.50
C ALA A 718 8.26 -7.13 17.45
N GLU A 719 8.76 -7.79 18.50
CA GLU A 719 7.91 -8.53 19.46
C GLU A 719 6.91 -7.60 20.14
N ARG A 720 7.34 -6.40 20.59
CA ARG A 720 6.43 -5.43 21.21
C ARG A 720 5.39 -4.86 20.25
N ALA A 721 5.68 -4.87 18.94
CA ALA A 721 4.74 -4.54 17.89
C ALA A 721 3.86 -5.73 17.45
N GLY A 722 3.97 -6.90 18.09
CA GLY A 722 3.22 -8.12 17.73
C GLY A 722 3.73 -8.79 16.45
N VAL A 723 5.04 -8.68 16.18
CA VAL A 723 5.73 -9.38 15.10
C VAL A 723 6.79 -10.30 15.71
N TYR A 724 6.65 -11.58 15.47
CA TYR A 724 7.52 -12.62 16.01
C TYR A 724 8.44 -13.09 14.89
N VAL A 725 9.75 -13.01 15.09
CA VAL A 725 10.75 -13.45 14.10
C VAL A 725 11.36 -14.74 14.60
N ALA A 726 11.24 -15.81 13.82
CA ALA A 726 11.82 -17.10 14.18
C ALA A 726 13.33 -17.11 13.94
N GLY A 727 14.09 -17.57 14.92
CA GLY A 727 15.52 -17.83 14.78
C GLY A 727 15.81 -19.24 14.28
N TYR A 728 14.94 -20.19 14.65
CA TYR A 728 15.10 -21.61 14.35
C TYR A 728 13.78 -22.25 13.93
N LEU A 729 13.87 -23.21 13.01
CA LEU A 729 12.78 -24.11 12.63
C LEU A 729 13.22 -25.55 12.83
N ASP A 730 12.68 -26.19 13.86
CA ASP A 730 12.86 -27.60 14.19
C ASP A 730 11.79 -28.43 13.49
N ILE A 731 12.20 -29.50 12.83
CA ILE A 731 11.36 -30.37 12.02
C ILE A 731 11.53 -31.80 12.50
N GLY A 732 10.47 -32.37 13.06
CA GLY A 732 10.40 -33.75 13.47
C GLY A 732 10.47 -34.69 12.27
N LYS A 733 11.42 -35.61 12.31
CA LYS A 733 11.62 -36.72 11.37
C LYS A 733 11.43 -38.04 12.11
N PRO A 734 11.19 -39.17 11.40
CA PRO A 734 11.14 -40.49 12.03
C PRO A 734 12.39 -40.82 12.87
N ASP A 735 13.57 -40.34 12.44
CA ASP A 735 14.87 -40.65 13.05
C ASP A 735 15.41 -39.55 13.98
N GLY A 736 14.67 -38.47 14.23
CA GLY A 736 15.13 -37.37 15.09
C GLY A 736 14.51 -36.00 14.76
N ILE A 737 15.20 -34.92 15.11
CA ILE A 737 14.80 -33.54 14.83
C ILE A 737 15.86 -32.90 13.95
N GLU A 738 15.46 -32.36 12.82
CA GLU A 738 16.30 -31.47 12.00
C GLU A 738 16.09 -30.02 12.44
N SER A 739 17.15 -29.26 12.66
CA SER A 739 17.04 -27.86 13.10
C SER A 739 17.64 -26.94 12.06
N LEU A 740 16.81 -26.09 11.48
CA LEU A 740 17.22 -25.08 10.50
C LEU A 740 17.52 -23.76 11.22
N ASP A 741 18.79 -23.34 11.18
CA ASP A 741 19.22 -22.00 11.60
C ASP A 741 18.81 -20.97 10.53
N LEU A 742 17.83 -20.14 10.88
CA LEU A 742 17.32 -19.08 10.00
C LEU A 742 18.12 -17.78 10.18
N ALA A 743 18.64 -17.53 11.38
CA ALA A 743 19.40 -16.33 11.67
C ALA A 743 20.82 -16.34 11.08
N GLY A 744 21.27 -17.47 10.52
CA GLY A 744 22.56 -17.63 9.86
C GLY A 744 23.71 -17.44 10.86
N GLY A 745 24.11 -18.52 11.53
CA GLY A 745 25.22 -18.48 12.47
C GLY A 745 25.98 -19.77 12.67
N GLY A 746 25.48 -20.93 12.24
CA GLY A 746 26.17 -22.21 12.38
C GLY A 746 26.52 -22.50 13.85
N TRP A 747 25.53 -22.80 14.69
CA TRP A 747 25.76 -23.06 16.11
C TRP A 747 25.29 -24.45 16.53
N ARG A 748 26.25 -25.37 16.63
CA ARG A 748 26.24 -26.45 17.63
C ARG A 748 27.37 -26.16 18.61
N HIS A 749 27.01 -25.99 19.88
CA HIS A 749 27.86 -25.97 21.07
C HIS A 749 28.81 -24.77 21.31
N GLU A 750 28.73 -24.27 22.56
CA GLU A 750 29.76 -23.53 23.32
C GLU A 750 30.08 -22.08 22.96
N GLN A 751 29.33 -21.10 23.48
CA GLN A 751 29.90 -19.86 24.06
C GLN A 751 28.95 -19.27 25.10
N VAL A 752 29.41 -19.19 26.35
CA VAL A 752 28.60 -18.92 27.55
C VAL A 752 28.37 -17.42 27.83
N ASN A 753 29.01 -16.48 27.12
CA ASN A 753 29.08 -15.07 27.57
C ASN A 753 28.83 -13.96 26.53
N ALA A 754 28.12 -14.21 25.41
CA ALA A 754 27.73 -13.15 24.47
C ALA A 754 26.27 -12.68 24.68
N PRO A 755 25.91 -11.40 24.39
CA PRO A 755 24.55 -10.90 24.58
C PRO A 755 23.50 -11.77 23.86
N LYS A 756 22.50 -12.16 24.63
CA LYS A 756 21.42 -13.14 24.40
C LYS A 756 20.81 -13.03 22.99
N LYS A 757 20.81 -14.14 22.25
CA LYS A 757 20.43 -14.25 20.82
C LYS A 757 18.91 -14.46 20.64
N LEU A 758 18.40 -14.20 19.44
CA LEU A 758 17.04 -14.56 19.00
C LEU A 758 16.80 -16.07 19.16
N GLY A 759 15.94 -16.48 20.09
CA GLY A 759 15.72 -17.88 20.49
C GLY A 759 14.30 -18.40 20.26
N LEU A 760 13.54 -17.79 19.34
CA LEU A 760 12.22 -18.31 18.97
C LEU A 760 12.41 -19.52 18.07
N THR A 761 12.00 -20.69 18.57
CA THR A 761 12.10 -21.97 17.87
C THR A 761 10.69 -22.48 17.60
N ILE A 762 10.39 -22.68 16.32
CA ILE A 762 9.17 -23.37 15.90
C ILE A 762 9.51 -24.84 15.74
N ARG A 763 8.77 -25.73 16.38
CA ARG A 763 8.89 -27.16 16.22
C ARG A 763 7.68 -27.70 15.48
N PHE A 764 7.91 -28.38 14.38
CA PHE A 764 6.90 -29.10 13.62
C PHE A 764 7.01 -30.60 13.92
N ASP A 765 6.01 -31.18 14.58
CA ASP A 765 5.91 -32.62 14.83
C ASP A 765 4.62 -33.11 14.17
N ASN A 766 4.67 -33.71 12.97
CA ASN A 766 3.45 -34.14 12.26
C ASN A 766 2.52 -34.96 13.19
N PRO A 767 1.26 -34.52 13.46
CA PRO A 767 0.47 -33.51 12.72
C PRO A 767 0.36 -32.11 13.36
N GLY A 768 1.16 -31.77 14.36
CA GLY A 768 1.09 -30.54 15.15
C GLY A 768 2.30 -29.60 15.04
N PHE A 769 2.12 -28.40 15.59
CA PHE A 769 3.17 -27.41 15.76
C PHE A 769 3.26 -26.95 17.20
N HIS A 770 4.48 -26.73 17.66
CA HIS A 770 4.79 -26.20 18.96
C HIS A 770 5.71 -24.99 18.79
N ILE A 771 5.33 -23.85 19.37
CA ILE A 771 6.22 -22.70 19.41
C ILE A 771 6.87 -22.71 20.78
N SER A 772 8.20 -22.80 20.80
CA SER A 772 8.99 -22.72 22.02
C SER A 772 9.85 -21.48 21.98
N ALA A 773 9.86 -20.75 23.10
CA ALA A 773 10.61 -19.52 23.23
C ALA A 773 11.80 -19.77 24.16
N GLY A 774 12.97 -20.03 23.59
CA GLY A 774 14.22 -20.23 24.33
C GLY A 774 14.84 -18.90 24.76
N HIS A 775 14.22 -18.18 25.70
CA HIS A 775 14.86 -17.02 26.34
C HIS A 775 15.73 -17.49 27.52
N TRP A 776 16.95 -18.00 27.27
CA TRP A 776 17.84 -18.50 28.32
C TRP A 776 19.07 -17.57 28.56
N PRO A 777 19.43 -17.19 29.81
CA PRO A 777 18.59 -17.04 31.01
C PRO A 777 18.66 -15.60 31.58
N GLY A 778 17.56 -15.13 32.18
CA GLY A 778 17.58 -14.10 33.21
C GLY A 778 16.90 -14.69 34.46
N PRO A 779 17.50 -14.62 35.65
CA PRO A 779 17.07 -15.38 36.84
C PRO A 779 15.68 -15.03 37.40
N ASP A 780 14.94 -14.09 36.81
CA ASP A 780 13.61 -13.67 37.28
C ASP A 780 12.46 -13.91 36.28
N LEU A 781 12.70 -14.60 35.16
CA LEU A 781 11.64 -14.90 34.19
C LEU A 781 10.77 -16.08 34.67
N ARG A 782 9.84 -15.81 35.60
CA ARG A 782 8.71 -16.72 35.84
C ARG A 782 7.90 -16.85 34.55
N ALA A 783 7.50 -18.08 34.25
CA ALA A 783 6.92 -18.53 33.00
C ALA A 783 5.58 -17.85 32.63
N ASN A 784 5.54 -16.80 31.79
CA ASN A 784 4.27 -16.13 31.43
C ASN A 784 4.00 -15.92 29.91
N ASP A 785 2.70 -15.71 29.61
CA ASP A 785 1.87 -15.97 28.41
C ASP A 785 2.06 -15.16 27.09
N HIS A 786 3.21 -14.55 26.80
CA HIS A 786 3.26 -13.50 25.72
C HIS A 786 4.03 -13.82 24.44
N ILE A 787 4.91 -14.83 24.48
CA ILE A 787 5.36 -15.42 23.23
C ILE A 787 4.29 -16.45 22.86
N PRO A 788 3.78 -16.46 21.61
CA PRO A 788 2.95 -17.53 21.11
C PRO A 788 3.54 -18.87 21.58
N ARG A 789 2.82 -19.60 22.43
CA ARG A 789 3.27 -20.94 22.87
C ARG A 789 2.71 -22.01 21.96
N ARG A 790 1.66 -21.64 21.20
CA ARG A 790 0.97 -22.48 20.24
C ARG A 790 0.76 -21.68 18.95
N MET A 791 0.66 -22.38 17.82
CA MET A 791 0.34 -21.74 16.54
C MET A 791 -1.05 -21.09 16.53
N GLU A 792 -1.97 -21.53 17.39
CA GLU A 792 -3.28 -20.92 17.61
C GLU A 792 -3.18 -19.45 18.10
N ASP A 793 -2.03 -19.08 18.68
CA ASP A 793 -1.73 -17.73 19.12
C ASP A 793 -1.14 -16.84 18.00
N VAL A 794 -1.05 -17.36 16.77
CA VAL A 794 -0.53 -16.65 15.59
C VAL A 794 -1.66 -16.49 14.59
N ASP A 795 -1.88 -15.26 14.12
CA ASP A 795 -2.96 -14.98 13.17
C ASP A 795 -2.50 -15.18 11.73
N LEU A 796 -1.22 -14.90 11.45
CA LEU A 796 -0.60 -14.95 10.14
C LEU A 796 0.85 -15.42 10.21
N VAL A 797 1.25 -16.31 9.29
CA VAL A 797 2.63 -16.71 9.04
C VAL A 797 3.08 -16.21 7.68
N ILE A 798 4.27 -15.64 7.64
CA ILE A 798 4.97 -15.25 6.42
C ILE A 798 6.24 -16.10 6.34
N ILE A 799 6.37 -16.91 5.29
CA ILE A 799 7.51 -17.82 5.10
C ILE A 799 8.23 -17.53 3.79
N HIS A 800 9.55 -17.37 3.86
CA HIS A 800 10.41 -17.25 2.69
C HIS A 800 10.43 -18.55 1.90
N GLN A 801 10.31 -18.45 0.58
CA GLN A 801 10.43 -19.58 -0.32
C GLN A 801 11.74 -20.36 -0.10
N GLY A 802 12.86 -19.66 0.13
CA GLY A 802 14.16 -20.32 0.35
C GLY A 802 14.17 -21.27 1.56
N ILE A 803 13.36 -21.01 2.59
CA ILE A 803 13.20 -21.93 3.71
C ILE A 803 12.44 -23.19 3.27
N LEU A 804 11.36 -23.04 2.50
CA LEU A 804 10.61 -24.17 1.97
C LEU A 804 11.48 -25.06 1.06
N ASP A 805 12.33 -24.43 0.24
CA ASP A 805 13.28 -25.12 -0.63
C ASP A 805 14.29 -25.91 0.22
N ARG A 806 14.84 -25.30 1.27
CA ARG A 806 15.73 -25.98 2.23
C ARG A 806 15.04 -27.14 2.94
N VAL A 807 13.79 -27.00 3.38
CA VAL A 807 13.03 -28.10 3.97
C VAL A 807 12.86 -29.24 2.96
N ARG A 808 12.54 -28.92 1.71
CA ARG A 808 12.42 -29.92 0.64
C ARG A 808 13.73 -30.65 0.38
N GLU A 809 14.85 -29.92 0.36
CA GLU A 809 16.19 -30.48 0.13
C GLU A 809 16.70 -31.32 1.31
N GLU A 810 16.56 -30.81 2.54
CA GLU A 810 17.13 -31.40 3.75
C GLU A 810 16.20 -32.43 4.43
N CYS A 811 14.88 -32.32 4.23
CA CYS A 811 13.87 -33.17 4.89
C CYS A 811 13.00 -33.96 3.91
N GLY A 812 13.02 -33.63 2.62
CA GLY A 812 12.24 -34.28 1.58
C GLY A 812 10.90 -33.57 1.28
N PRO A 813 10.32 -33.84 0.09
CA PRO A 813 9.16 -33.10 -0.41
C PRO A 813 7.88 -33.32 0.42
N ALA A 814 7.64 -34.54 0.91
CA ALA A 814 6.46 -34.84 1.73
C ALA A 814 6.43 -34.02 3.03
N ILE A 815 7.58 -33.85 3.70
CA ILE A 815 7.67 -33.07 4.93
C ILE A 815 7.42 -31.57 4.66
N ARG A 816 7.89 -31.06 3.52
CA ARG A 816 7.62 -29.67 3.10
C ARG A 816 6.12 -29.45 2.83
N ASP A 817 5.45 -30.40 2.18
CA ASP A 817 4.01 -30.31 1.92
C ASP A 817 3.19 -30.44 3.22
N ASP A 818 3.60 -31.34 4.13
CA ASP A 818 3.01 -31.49 5.46
C ASP A 818 3.17 -30.20 6.30
N LEU A 819 4.34 -29.56 6.22
CA LEU A 819 4.61 -28.28 6.87
C LEU A 819 3.64 -27.20 6.37
N LEU A 820 3.48 -27.07 5.05
CA LEU A 820 2.57 -26.09 4.45
C LEU A 820 1.11 -26.35 4.86
N ALA A 821 0.64 -27.59 4.68
CA ALA A 821 -0.73 -27.97 5.03
C ALA A 821 -1.02 -27.76 6.53
N GLY A 822 -0.03 -28.05 7.36
CA GLY A 822 -0.12 -27.87 8.79
C GLY A 822 -0.15 -26.39 9.22
N LEU A 823 0.66 -25.52 8.60
CA LEU A 823 0.62 -24.08 8.83
C LEU A 823 -0.72 -23.47 8.39
N GLU A 824 -1.20 -23.85 7.20
CA GLU A 824 -2.48 -23.39 6.66
C GLU A 824 -3.66 -23.79 7.55
N LYS A 825 -3.58 -24.94 8.22
CA LYS A 825 -4.62 -25.40 9.16
C LYS A 825 -4.70 -24.51 10.41
N CYS A 826 -3.58 -23.95 10.85
CA CYS A 826 -3.50 -23.22 12.13
C CYS A 826 -3.72 -21.71 11.97
N CYS A 827 -3.32 -21.15 10.83
CA CYS A 827 -3.30 -19.70 10.61
C CYS A 827 -3.33 -19.38 9.12
N TRP A 828 -3.43 -18.10 8.78
CA TRP A 828 -3.21 -17.69 7.41
C TRP A 828 -1.74 -17.85 7.02
N LEU A 829 -1.49 -18.31 5.79
CA LEU A 829 -0.14 -18.51 5.27
C LEU A 829 0.11 -17.61 4.06
N ILE A 830 1.20 -16.85 4.12
CA ILE A 830 1.78 -16.11 3.00
C ILE A 830 3.16 -16.70 2.71
N VAL A 831 3.38 -17.06 1.44
CA VAL A 831 4.72 -17.37 0.94
C VAL A 831 5.30 -16.11 0.31
N GLU A 832 6.53 -15.77 0.66
CA GLU A 832 7.23 -14.65 0.04
C GLU A 832 8.45 -15.08 -0.75
N SER A 833 8.78 -14.32 -1.80
CA SER A 833 9.98 -14.54 -2.62
C SER A 833 10.51 -13.23 -3.20
N GLY A 834 11.83 -13.18 -3.41
CA GLY A 834 12.50 -12.10 -4.14
C GLY A 834 12.62 -12.35 -5.65
N ARG A 835 12.12 -13.47 -6.19
CA ARG A 835 12.31 -13.87 -7.61
C ARG A 835 11.00 -13.98 -8.39
N GLY A 836 9.95 -13.31 -7.94
CA GLY A 836 8.60 -13.48 -8.45
C GLY A 836 7.86 -14.65 -7.79
N ILE A 837 6.70 -15.01 -8.31
CA ILE A 837 5.81 -15.99 -7.68
C ILE A 837 6.31 -17.41 -8.01
N PRO A 838 6.62 -18.24 -7.00
CA PRO A 838 7.08 -19.62 -7.23
C PRO A 838 6.01 -20.43 -7.99
N PRO A 839 6.36 -21.29 -8.97
CA PRO A 839 5.38 -22.11 -9.70
C PRO A 839 4.45 -22.91 -8.78
N GLU A 840 4.98 -23.47 -7.70
CA GLU A 840 4.20 -24.25 -6.73
C GLU A 840 3.20 -23.38 -5.96
N VAL A 841 3.55 -22.11 -5.71
CA VAL A 841 2.63 -21.13 -5.14
C VAL A 841 1.62 -20.67 -6.19
N GLN A 842 2.02 -20.54 -7.46
CA GLN A 842 1.10 -20.19 -8.54
C GLN A 842 -0.06 -21.18 -8.64
N GLU A 843 0.21 -22.47 -8.50
CA GLU A 843 -0.79 -23.56 -8.53
C GLU A 843 -1.47 -23.80 -7.16
N GLY A 844 -0.88 -23.33 -6.06
CA GLY A 844 -1.36 -23.55 -4.70
C GLY A 844 -2.42 -22.56 -4.18
N LYS A 845 -2.94 -22.85 -2.99
CA LYS A 845 -3.93 -22.01 -2.27
C LYS A 845 -3.29 -20.90 -1.43
N SER A 846 -1.99 -20.94 -1.21
CA SER A 846 -1.29 -19.97 -0.36
C SER A 846 -1.26 -18.58 -1.01
N LYS A 847 -1.29 -17.52 -0.19
CA LYS A 847 -1.12 -16.15 -0.69
C LYS A 847 0.36 -15.85 -0.95
N PHE A 848 0.65 -14.90 -1.84
CA PHE A 848 2.02 -14.56 -2.24
C PHE A 848 2.33 -13.08 -2.01
N LEU A 849 3.48 -12.78 -1.39
CA LEU A 849 3.99 -11.42 -1.24
C LEU A 849 5.41 -11.28 -1.81
N PRO A 850 5.76 -10.21 -2.54
CA PRO A 850 7.16 -9.96 -2.88
C PRO A 850 7.98 -9.60 -1.65
N PHE A 851 9.23 -10.07 -1.62
CA PHE A 851 10.15 -9.76 -0.54
C PHE A 851 10.32 -8.24 -0.31
N SER A 852 10.30 -7.42 -1.36
CA SER A 852 10.49 -5.97 -1.25
C SER A 852 9.47 -5.28 -0.35
N LEU A 853 8.23 -5.78 -0.30
CA LEU A 853 7.21 -5.27 0.61
C LEU A 853 7.51 -5.66 2.07
N ILE A 854 8.06 -6.85 2.29
CA ILE A 854 8.54 -7.28 3.62
C ILE A 854 9.77 -6.46 4.01
N GLU A 855 10.79 -6.39 3.16
CA GLU A 855 12.01 -5.63 3.42
C GLU A 855 11.70 -4.17 3.77
N ARG A 856 10.77 -3.54 3.05
CA ARG A 856 10.31 -2.17 3.35
C ARG A 856 9.66 -2.05 4.74
N ALA A 857 8.94 -3.08 5.19
CA ALA A 857 8.39 -3.12 6.53
C ALA A 857 9.47 -3.31 7.62
N PHE A 858 10.64 -3.85 7.27
CA PHE A 858 11.76 -4.13 8.19
C PHE A 858 13.01 -3.26 7.95
N ARG A 859 12.90 -2.21 7.11
CA ARG A 859 14.06 -1.45 6.61
C ARG A 859 14.85 -0.83 7.76
N GLY A 860 16.17 -1.04 7.72
CA GLY A 860 17.09 -0.52 8.75
C GLY A 860 16.85 -1.08 10.15
N GLY A 861 16.18 -2.24 10.28
CA GLY A 861 15.91 -2.86 11.58
C GLY A 861 14.64 -2.37 12.29
N ARG A 862 13.88 -1.47 11.66
CA ARG A 862 12.65 -0.90 12.21
C ARG A 862 11.45 -1.68 11.70
N VAL A 863 10.40 -1.82 12.52
CA VAL A 863 9.17 -2.50 12.13
C VAL A 863 8.09 -1.48 11.82
N ALA A 864 7.84 -1.24 10.53
CA ALA A 864 6.70 -0.48 10.05
C ALA A 864 5.44 -1.37 10.10
N LYS A 865 4.90 -1.52 11.31
CA LYS A 865 3.81 -2.44 11.62
C LYS A 865 2.52 -2.11 10.88
N LEU A 866 2.16 -0.83 10.75
CA LEU A 866 0.95 -0.41 10.02
C LEU A 866 1.08 -0.74 8.53
N GLY A 867 2.22 -0.42 7.92
CA GLY A 867 2.54 -0.72 6.53
C GLY A 867 2.51 -2.22 6.25
N LEU A 868 3.11 -3.04 7.13
CA LEU A 868 3.04 -4.50 7.04
C LEU A 868 1.60 -5.00 7.11
N THR A 869 0.82 -4.53 8.09
CA THR A 869 -0.59 -4.93 8.27
C THR A 869 -1.43 -4.54 7.06
N ARG A 870 -1.28 -3.33 6.52
CA ARG A 870 -1.98 -2.90 5.30
C ARG A 870 -1.61 -3.78 4.11
N ALA A 871 -0.32 -4.07 3.93
CA ALA A 871 0.16 -4.90 2.83
C ALA A 871 -0.47 -6.31 2.90
N VAL A 872 -0.45 -6.98 4.05
CA VAL A 872 -0.96 -8.36 4.16
C VAL A 872 -2.49 -8.44 4.06
N MET A 873 -3.21 -7.47 4.62
CA MET A 873 -4.68 -7.49 4.64
C MET A 873 -5.31 -7.20 3.28
N ALA A 874 -4.58 -6.53 2.39
CA ALA A 874 -5.02 -6.07 1.09
C ALA A 874 -4.85 -7.10 -0.05
N MET A 875 -4.50 -8.36 0.25
CA MET A 875 -4.02 -9.32 -0.78
C MET A 875 -5.05 -10.39 -1.19
N PRO A 876 -5.88 -10.15 -2.22
CA PRO A 876 -6.52 -11.22 -2.97
C PRO A 876 -5.59 -11.79 -4.06
N ARG A 877 -5.83 -13.04 -4.47
CA ARG A 877 -5.28 -13.64 -5.70
C ARG A 877 -6.40 -13.83 -6.72
N ASN A 878 -6.22 -13.32 -7.94
CA ASN A 878 -7.30 -13.31 -8.95
C ASN A 878 -7.42 -14.61 -9.76
N LYS A 879 -6.44 -15.53 -9.67
CA LYS A 879 -6.50 -16.84 -10.35
C LYS A 879 -7.42 -17.80 -9.61
N SER A 880 -8.31 -18.47 -10.35
CA SER A 880 -8.97 -19.69 -9.90
C SER A 880 -7.92 -20.79 -9.77
N SER A 881 -7.79 -21.40 -8.60
CA SER A 881 -7.05 -22.66 -8.41
C SER A 881 -7.70 -23.80 -9.15
#